data_AF-A0A5B7D9S7-F1
#
_entry.id   AF-A0A5B7D9S7-F1
#
_cell.length_a   1.000
_cell.length_b   1.000
_cell.length_c   1.000
_cell.angle_alpha   90.00
_cell.angle_beta   90.00
_cell.angle_gamma   90.00
#
_symmetry.space_group_name_H-M   'P 1'
#
loop_
_entity.id
_entity.type
_entity.pdbx_description
1 polymer ?
#
loop_
_entity_poly.entity_id
_entity_poly.type
_entity_poly.pdbx_seq_one_letter_code
_entity_poly.pdbx_strand_id
1 'polypeptide(L)'
;MGRSFHKTPLGSLLSISSLPDHAGLPSPFFDKPSSKPGHIHKDTEKSIWLAQRNINIRIHKIFYRLLKVSSQAKDGLLSWLESCLQANRGRAGIWHLQGIEGGLQSIYASDGFMINLGAVMLQLAQPFTQDVKTAKILKVDPTYCKARPMKEDGGVPGAYTKGFENLSTLVPHSEEDSVLPHSQQYSFISSCFFLTHRALHLGMQVAQQKLSKLSQELGRLHQNESVSEVMQPYVEARTADLLSLKAALFEPHLTESLLQFLGSTTEWMVQISLSPTNQLTPPTTLQEVKLPLPDEEEETPHPFLQCIPEFLVENLTEAISSVRHYTAGLLDAAGDSAILSQLMSFIVVFMGSSKRMSNPHLRAQLASCLEILLPESKNSSGGLLIGLQEQLFQSHPLSSQLVPTLLNVFVSIEMTGQNVAFEEKFGYRRPIILTNFHTDIFRYEVMKYLWELPRHRQRFTELATQALSNMESARPPLFLRFVNLLINDAIYLLDEGLSYMSQLRESQKERDGGEWDSLTPAQRESRERSFQNMMLLARFHNNLGSHTIQILIRLTKEIPQMFTHSTLVDRMAAMLNYFLYTLVGPKQRNLKVRYMEKYEFRPGEMVSDICTIYTHLFANSSFCLAVSSDGRSYTPQLFSQASDVLCRVGRGLLAEEMQEVGLAVVAAGKAQAEDEDIAAEAPEEFLDPIMSHLMTDPVILPSSKICRRASHPCFHTNLLIAGYLSAHHLVLQSPSPDEMMCYSRMSLTSDFST
;
A
#
# COMPACT_ATOMS: atom_id res chain seq x y z
N MET A 1 -4.70 12.18 -34.69
CA MET A 1 -4.93 12.87 -33.40
C MET A 1 -6.24 12.38 -32.81
N GLY A 2 -6.41 12.32 -31.49
CA GLY A 2 -7.65 11.83 -30.87
C GLY A 2 -8.88 12.69 -31.21
N ARG A 3 -8.71 14.02 -31.30
CA ARG A 3 -9.80 14.95 -31.59
C ARG A 3 -10.42 14.78 -32.98
N SER A 4 -9.71 14.23 -33.97
CA SER A 4 -10.31 14.01 -35.30
C SER A 4 -11.44 12.98 -35.28
N PHE A 5 -11.48 12.11 -34.26
CA PHE A 5 -12.56 11.14 -34.09
C PHE A 5 -13.91 11.80 -33.81
N HIS A 6 -13.95 13.01 -33.25
CA HIS A 6 -15.18 13.79 -33.07
C HIS A 6 -15.92 14.05 -34.38
N LYS A 7 -15.18 14.19 -35.49
CA LYS A 7 -15.75 14.47 -36.82
C LYS A 7 -16.25 13.22 -37.54
N THR A 8 -16.05 12.03 -36.96
CA THR A 8 -16.54 10.78 -37.54
C THR A 8 -18.02 10.60 -37.24
N PRO A 9 -18.80 9.86 -38.07
CA PRO A 9 -20.23 9.67 -37.84
C PRO A 9 -20.56 9.01 -36.50
N LEU A 10 -19.71 8.09 -36.03
CA LEU A 10 -19.87 7.46 -34.71
C LEU A 10 -19.39 8.39 -33.60
N GLY A 11 -18.34 9.17 -33.85
CA GLY A 11 -17.78 10.04 -32.84
C GLY A 11 -18.61 11.28 -32.55
N SER A 12 -19.35 11.80 -33.52
CA SER A 12 -20.30 12.90 -33.29
C SER A 12 -21.42 12.49 -32.34
N LEU A 13 -21.87 11.23 -32.42
CA LEU A 13 -22.85 10.68 -31.48
C LEU A 13 -22.29 10.57 -30.06
N LEU A 14 -21.05 10.11 -29.91
CA LEU A 14 -20.38 9.97 -28.62
C LEU A 14 -20.05 11.31 -27.98
N SER A 15 -19.93 12.39 -28.75
CA SER A 15 -19.59 13.73 -28.25
C SER A 15 -20.73 14.41 -27.51
N ILE A 16 -21.97 13.88 -27.57
CA ILE A 16 -23.13 14.45 -26.89
C ILE A 16 -23.02 14.19 -25.38
N SER A 17 -22.56 15.19 -24.61
CA SER A 17 -22.32 15.07 -23.17
C SER A 17 -22.75 16.32 -22.41
N SER A 18 -22.86 16.19 -21.09
CA SER A 18 -23.06 17.31 -20.17
C SER A 18 -21.76 18.09 -19.90
N LEU A 19 -20.62 17.54 -20.30
CA LEU A 19 -19.30 18.14 -20.15
C LEU A 19 -18.94 19.04 -21.35
N PRO A 20 -18.13 20.09 -21.14
CA PRO A 20 -17.68 20.94 -22.24
C PRO A 20 -16.79 20.16 -23.22
N ASP A 21 -16.89 20.52 -24.51
CA ASP A 21 -16.09 19.90 -25.57
C ASP A 21 -14.59 20.23 -25.44
N HIS A 22 -14.26 21.40 -24.89
CA HIS A 22 -12.90 21.91 -24.72
C HIS A 22 -12.70 22.50 -23.31
N ALA A 23 -11.50 22.32 -22.77
CA ALA A 23 -11.10 22.98 -21.53
C ALA A 23 -11.13 24.50 -21.71
N GLY A 24 -11.84 25.20 -20.82
CA GLY A 24 -12.03 26.66 -20.87
C GLY A 24 -13.41 27.12 -21.31
N LEU A 25 -14.28 26.23 -21.80
CA LEU A 25 -15.71 26.55 -21.93
C LEU A 25 -16.39 26.41 -20.57
N PRO A 26 -17.29 27.35 -20.19
CA PRO A 26 -18.00 27.27 -18.93
C PRO A 26 -18.89 26.03 -18.91
N SER A 27 -19.00 25.39 -17.74
CA SER A 27 -19.97 24.31 -17.54
C SER A 27 -21.38 24.80 -17.91
N PRO A 28 -22.11 24.08 -18.79
CA PRO A 28 -23.39 24.56 -19.30
C PRO A 28 -24.56 24.38 -18.31
N PHE A 29 -24.44 23.53 -17.29
CA PHE A 29 -25.57 23.14 -16.44
C PHE A 29 -25.54 23.71 -15.01
N PHE A 30 -24.37 24.07 -14.49
CA PHE A 30 -24.21 24.55 -13.11
C PHE A 30 -23.82 26.03 -13.05
N ASP A 31 -24.80 26.91 -13.27
CA ASP A 31 -24.59 28.35 -13.14
C ASP A 31 -24.59 28.81 -11.66
N LYS A 32 -23.55 29.51 -11.22
CA LYS A 32 -23.32 30.04 -9.85
C LYS A 32 -23.65 29.04 -8.73
N PRO A 33 -22.96 27.89 -8.65
CA PRO A 33 -23.30 26.81 -7.72
C PRO A 33 -23.23 27.24 -6.25
N SER A 34 -22.33 28.16 -5.88
CA SER A 34 -22.18 28.66 -4.51
C SER A 34 -23.42 29.42 -4.00
N SER A 35 -24.24 29.95 -4.91
CA SER A 35 -25.45 30.72 -4.58
C SER A 35 -26.71 29.86 -4.47
N LYS A 36 -26.67 28.61 -4.95
CA LYS A 36 -27.84 27.74 -5.07
C LYS A 36 -27.90 26.72 -3.93
N PRO A 37 -29.08 26.46 -3.36
CA PRO A 37 -29.24 25.42 -2.34
C PRO A 37 -29.02 24.02 -2.92
N GLY A 38 -28.46 23.11 -2.11
CA GLY A 38 -28.01 21.78 -2.55
C GLY A 38 -29.08 20.86 -3.15
N HIS A 39 -30.38 21.12 -2.94
CA HIS A 39 -31.45 20.35 -3.60
C HIS A 39 -31.50 20.63 -5.12
N ILE A 40 -31.24 21.88 -5.54
CA ILE A 40 -31.20 22.26 -6.97
C ILE A 40 -30.06 21.55 -7.69
N HIS A 41 -28.93 21.37 -7.00
CA HIS A 41 -27.80 20.60 -7.54
C HIS A 41 -28.19 19.14 -7.78
N LYS A 42 -28.88 18.51 -6.82
CA LYS A 42 -29.36 17.13 -6.95
C LYS A 42 -30.41 16.97 -8.07
N ASP A 43 -31.30 17.93 -8.25
CA ASP A 43 -32.32 17.86 -9.31
C ASP A 43 -31.71 18.07 -10.71
N THR A 44 -30.73 18.97 -10.82
CA THR A 44 -29.94 19.16 -12.04
C THR A 44 -29.14 17.89 -12.37
N GLU A 45 -28.50 17.29 -11.38
CA GLU A 45 -27.78 16.02 -11.51
C GLU A 45 -28.69 14.88 -12.00
N LYS A 46 -29.88 14.71 -11.39
CA LYS A 46 -30.87 13.72 -11.87
C LYS A 46 -31.32 13.93 -13.32
N SER A 47 -31.47 15.19 -13.72
CA SER A 47 -31.86 15.55 -15.09
C SER A 47 -30.75 15.18 -16.09
N ILE A 48 -29.49 15.45 -15.73
CA ILE A 48 -28.30 15.04 -16.50
C ILE A 48 -28.25 13.51 -16.61
N TRP A 49 -28.44 12.78 -15.50
CA TRP A 49 -28.45 11.31 -15.48
C TRP A 49 -29.49 10.72 -16.42
N LEU A 50 -30.72 11.23 -16.40
CA LEU A 50 -31.79 10.75 -17.28
C LEU A 50 -31.45 10.97 -18.76
N ALA A 51 -30.92 12.15 -19.11
CA ALA A 51 -30.53 12.47 -20.48
C ALA A 51 -29.36 11.60 -20.96
N GLN A 52 -28.29 11.52 -20.16
CA GLN A 52 -27.09 10.74 -20.46
C GLN A 52 -27.40 9.25 -20.62
N ARG A 53 -28.23 8.69 -19.73
CA ARG A 53 -28.68 7.29 -19.82
C ARG A 53 -29.40 7.02 -21.15
N ASN A 54 -30.35 7.88 -21.52
CA ASN A 54 -31.12 7.72 -22.75
C ASN A 54 -30.23 7.80 -24.00
N ILE A 55 -29.23 8.69 -24.01
CA ILE A 55 -28.25 8.81 -25.08
C ILE A 55 -27.41 7.54 -25.17
N ASN A 56 -26.83 7.09 -24.06
CA ASN A 56 -25.97 5.91 -24.02
C ASN A 56 -26.71 4.64 -24.48
N ILE A 57 -27.96 4.44 -24.08
CA ILE A 57 -28.79 3.31 -24.54
C ILE A 57 -29.00 3.35 -26.06
N ARG A 58 -29.24 4.54 -26.64
CA ARG A 58 -29.46 4.69 -28.08
C ARG A 58 -28.17 4.46 -28.87
N ILE A 59 -27.05 5.00 -28.40
CA ILE A 59 -25.73 4.79 -29.03
C ILE A 59 -25.35 3.30 -28.95
N HIS A 60 -25.54 2.66 -27.80
CA HIS A 60 -25.32 1.23 -27.65
C HIS A 60 -26.15 0.41 -28.64
N LYS A 61 -27.44 0.71 -28.83
CA LYS A 61 -28.27 0.04 -29.83
C LYS A 61 -27.71 0.16 -31.25
N ILE A 62 -27.13 1.31 -31.61
CA ILE A 62 -26.48 1.51 -32.91
C ILE A 62 -25.24 0.62 -33.03
N PHE A 63 -24.35 0.64 -32.03
CA PHE A 63 -23.14 -0.18 -32.01
C PHE A 63 -23.48 -1.67 -32.06
N TYR A 64 -24.43 -2.11 -31.26
CA TYR A 64 -24.90 -3.48 -31.21
C TYR A 64 -25.48 -3.96 -32.54
N ARG A 65 -26.24 -3.11 -33.24
CA ARG A 65 -26.73 -3.43 -34.59
C ARG A 65 -25.58 -3.55 -35.59
N LEU A 66 -24.61 -2.62 -35.58
CA LEU A 66 -23.46 -2.68 -36.48
C LEU A 66 -22.64 -3.98 -36.29
N LEU A 67 -22.48 -4.43 -35.06
CA LEU A 67 -21.80 -5.71 -34.74
C LEU A 67 -22.53 -6.95 -35.31
N LYS A 68 -23.84 -6.84 -35.58
CA LYS A 68 -24.67 -7.96 -36.07
C LYS A 68 -24.92 -7.96 -37.59
N VAL A 69 -24.68 -6.86 -38.28
CA VAL A 69 -25.01 -6.72 -39.71
C VAL A 69 -24.14 -7.62 -40.58
N SER A 70 -22.83 -7.59 -40.41
CA SER A 70 -21.89 -8.43 -41.15
C SER A 70 -20.54 -8.53 -40.42
N SER A 71 -19.73 -9.55 -40.77
CA SER A 71 -18.35 -9.67 -40.27
C SER A 71 -17.51 -8.44 -40.62
N GLN A 72 -17.65 -7.92 -41.84
CA GLN A 72 -16.95 -6.72 -42.28
C GLN A 72 -17.33 -5.48 -41.45
N ALA A 73 -18.62 -5.29 -41.13
CA ALA A 73 -19.06 -4.17 -40.30
C ALA A 73 -18.56 -4.29 -38.86
N LYS A 74 -18.56 -5.51 -38.30
CA LYS A 74 -17.99 -5.81 -36.99
C LYS A 74 -16.50 -5.47 -36.95
N ASP A 75 -15.73 -5.95 -37.92
CA ASP A 75 -14.28 -5.74 -37.96
C ASP A 75 -13.93 -4.28 -38.23
N GLY A 76 -14.72 -3.59 -39.04
CA GLY A 76 -14.64 -2.14 -39.25
C GLY A 76 -14.86 -1.35 -37.96
N LEU A 77 -15.88 -1.70 -37.17
CA LEU A 77 -16.16 -1.06 -35.88
C LEU A 77 -15.05 -1.31 -34.86
N LEU A 78 -14.58 -2.55 -34.72
CA LEU A 78 -13.52 -2.90 -33.78
C LEU A 78 -12.18 -2.25 -34.16
N SER A 79 -11.86 -2.20 -35.46
CA SER A 79 -10.70 -1.45 -35.96
C SER A 79 -10.80 0.05 -35.68
N TRP A 80 -12.00 0.61 -35.79
CA TRP A 80 -12.25 2.02 -35.48
C TRP A 80 -12.07 2.29 -33.98
N LEU A 81 -12.57 1.41 -33.12
CA LEU A 81 -12.40 1.48 -31.67
C LEU A 81 -10.93 1.40 -31.28
N GLU A 82 -10.19 0.42 -31.79
CA GLU A 82 -8.75 0.26 -31.59
C GLU A 82 -7.98 1.52 -31.99
N SER A 83 -8.25 2.05 -33.19
CA SER A 83 -7.59 3.27 -33.68
C SER A 83 -7.94 4.50 -32.84
N CYS A 84 -9.19 4.59 -32.36
CA CYS A 84 -9.67 5.66 -31.50
C CYS A 84 -8.95 5.64 -30.14
N LEU A 85 -8.85 4.47 -29.51
CA LEU A 85 -8.16 4.31 -28.23
C LEU A 85 -6.66 4.57 -28.37
N GLN A 86 -6.04 4.08 -29.44
CA GLN A 86 -4.62 4.32 -29.68
C GLN A 86 -4.30 5.81 -29.92
N ALA A 87 -5.15 6.52 -30.66
CA ALA A 87 -5.00 7.96 -30.89
C ALA A 87 -5.15 8.79 -29.60
N ASN A 88 -5.76 8.21 -28.56
CA ASN A 88 -6.02 8.82 -27.27
C ASN A 88 -5.11 8.29 -26.14
N ARG A 89 -4.09 7.47 -26.44
CA ARG A 89 -3.18 6.87 -25.45
C ARG A 89 -2.52 7.86 -24.49
N GLY A 90 -2.29 9.10 -24.94
CA GLY A 90 -1.65 10.15 -24.15
C GLY A 90 -2.55 10.79 -23.09
N ARG A 91 -3.85 10.48 -23.06
CA ARG A 91 -4.79 11.04 -22.08
C ARG A 91 -4.49 10.61 -20.64
N ALA A 92 -3.96 9.40 -20.45
CA ALA A 92 -3.52 8.89 -19.16
C ALA A 92 -2.12 9.38 -18.75
N GLY A 93 -1.44 10.15 -19.62
CA GLY A 93 -0.12 10.69 -19.32
C GLY A 93 -0.16 11.81 -18.29
N ILE A 94 0.85 11.88 -17.42
CA ILE A 94 1.01 12.88 -16.35
C ILE A 94 0.84 14.31 -16.88
N TRP A 95 1.39 14.62 -18.06
CA TRP A 95 1.30 15.93 -18.69
C TRP A 95 -0.12 16.37 -19.04
N HIS A 96 -0.99 15.45 -19.45
CA HIS A 96 -2.40 15.75 -19.72
C HIS A 96 -3.17 15.94 -18.41
N LEU A 97 -2.82 15.17 -17.38
CA LEU A 97 -3.42 15.25 -16.05
C LEU A 97 -2.96 16.47 -15.24
N GLN A 98 -1.76 17.01 -15.49
CA GLN A 98 -1.22 18.20 -14.82
C GLN A 98 -1.62 19.50 -15.51
N GLY A 99 -2.30 19.42 -16.66
CA GLY A 99 -2.94 20.57 -17.28
C GLY A 99 -1.98 21.69 -17.62
N ILE A 100 -0.76 21.39 -18.12
CA ILE A 100 0.08 22.45 -18.70
C ILE A 100 -0.73 23.09 -19.83
N GLU A 101 -1.20 24.31 -19.59
CA GLU A 101 -2.16 25.07 -20.42
C GLU A 101 -1.57 25.49 -21.78
N GLY A 102 -0.45 24.91 -22.20
CA GLY A 102 0.16 25.09 -23.52
C GLY A 102 -0.32 24.04 -24.53
N GLY A 103 -1.46 24.29 -25.19
CA GLY A 103 -1.83 23.72 -26.51
C GLY A 103 -2.12 22.20 -26.62
N LEU A 104 -1.70 21.35 -25.67
CA LEU A 104 -1.78 19.88 -25.78
C LEU A 104 -3.17 19.29 -25.46
N GLN A 105 -4.01 19.98 -24.67
CA GLN A 105 -5.40 19.55 -24.40
C GLN A 105 -6.27 19.53 -25.68
N SER A 106 -5.84 20.24 -26.71
CA SER A 106 -6.51 20.36 -28.01
C SER A 106 -6.38 19.11 -28.90
N ILE A 107 -5.52 18.14 -28.56
CA ILE A 107 -5.12 17.04 -29.44
C ILE A 107 -5.93 15.75 -29.20
N TYR A 108 -6.48 15.57 -28.00
CA TYR A 108 -7.21 14.37 -27.60
C TYR A 108 -8.73 14.56 -27.67
N ALA A 109 -9.47 13.45 -27.61
CA ALA A 109 -10.93 13.48 -27.49
C ALA A 109 -11.36 14.11 -26.15
N SER A 110 -12.54 14.73 -26.09
CA SER A 110 -13.10 15.30 -24.85
C SER A 110 -13.39 14.23 -23.79
N ASP A 111 -13.50 14.65 -22.53
CA ASP A 111 -13.82 13.74 -21.41
C ASP A 111 -15.23 13.15 -21.57
N GLY A 112 -16.20 13.96 -22.00
CA GLY A 112 -17.57 13.51 -22.28
C GLY A 112 -17.65 12.43 -23.36
N PHE A 113 -16.87 12.59 -24.44
CA PHE A 113 -16.76 11.58 -25.50
C PHE A 113 -16.27 10.23 -24.95
N MET A 114 -15.23 10.25 -24.12
CA MET A 114 -14.61 9.03 -23.61
C MET A 114 -15.47 8.35 -22.53
N ILE A 115 -16.18 9.12 -21.69
CA ILE A 115 -17.13 8.58 -20.71
C ILE A 115 -18.29 7.87 -21.42
N ASN A 116 -18.87 8.49 -22.45
CA ASN A 116 -19.93 7.86 -23.25
C ASN A 116 -19.44 6.60 -23.96
N LEU A 117 -18.21 6.63 -24.50
CA LEU A 117 -17.59 5.45 -25.09
C LEU A 117 -17.44 4.32 -24.06
N GLY A 118 -16.93 4.62 -22.86
CA GLY A 118 -16.85 3.68 -21.75
C GLY A 118 -18.22 3.10 -21.38
N ALA A 119 -19.25 3.94 -21.29
CA ALA A 119 -20.62 3.52 -20.98
C ALA A 119 -21.20 2.55 -22.04
N VAL A 120 -20.98 2.82 -23.32
CA VAL A 120 -21.41 1.94 -24.42
C VAL A 120 -20.64 0.62 -24.39
N MET A 121 -19.34 0.65 -24.13
CA MET A 121 -18.50 -0.55 -24.03
C MET A 121 -18.86 -1.42 -22.81
N LEU A 122 -19.24 -0.80 -21.69
CA LEU A 122 -19.79 -1.51 -20.52
C LEU A 122 -21.10 -2.23 -20.86
N GLN A 123 -22.02 -1.58 -21.58
CA GLN A 123 -23.27 -2.22 -22.02
C GLN A 123 -23.03 -3.39 -22.99
N LEU A 124 -22.02 -3.29 -23.87
CA LEU A 124 -21.61 -4.40 -24.73
C LEU A 124 -20.99 -5.56 -23.95
N ALA A 125 -20.34 -5.28 -22.82
CA ALA A 125 -19.71 -6.27 -21.96
C ALA A 125 -20.70 -6.99 -21.01
N GLN A 126 -21.81 -6.34 -20.69
CA GLN A 126 -22.85 -6.84 -19.77
C GLN A 126 -23.25 -8.32 -19.98
N PRO A 127 -23.47 -8.84 -21.21
CA PRO A 127 -23.93 -10.22 -21.42
C PRO A 127 -23.01 -11.32 -20.90
N PHE A 128 -21.73 -11.03 -20.68
CA PHE A 128 -20.74 -11.97 -20.15
C PHE A 128 -20.21 -11.59 -18.76
N THR A 129 -20.64 -10.46 -18.20
CA THR A 129 -20.30 -10.01 -16.83
C THR A 129 -21.49 -9.99 -15.87
N GLN A 130 -22.72 -10.16 -16.36
CA GLN A 130 -23.92 -10.01 -15.52
C GLN A 130 -24.15 -11.20 -14.57
N ASP A 131 -23.84 -12.42 -15.00
CA ASP A 131 -24.02 -13.62 -14.18
C ASP A 131 -22.72 -14.41 -14.07
N VAL A 132 -22.12 -14.30 -12.89
CA VAL A 132 -20.89 -14.97 -12.50
C VAL A 132 -21.06 -16.47 -12.56
N LYS A 133 -22.25 -17.00 -12.24
CA LYS A 133 -22.52 -18.45 -12.22
C LYS A 133 -22.45 -19.08 -13.61
N THR A 134 -22.64 -18.29 -14.67
CA THR A 134 -22.60 -18.83 -16.04
C THR A 134 -21.16 -19.02 -16.56
N ALA A 135 -20.13 -18.63 -15.78
CA ALA A 135 -18.70 -18.77 -16.13
C ALA A 135 -18.33 -18.20 -17.52
N LYS A 136 -19.17 -17.33 -18.11
CA LYS A 136 -18.97 -16.77 -19.46
C LYS A 136 -17.72 -15.90 -19.53
N ILE A 137 -17.35 -15.29 -18.42
CA ILE A 137 -16.14 -14.47 -18.31
C ILE A 137 -14.86 -15.28 -18.55
N LEU A 138 -14.87 -16.59 -18.27
CA LEU A 138 -13.73 -17.47 -18.54
C LEU A 138 -13.45 -17.67 -20.04
N LYS A 139 -14.37 -17.26 -20.93
CA LYS A 139 -14.14 -17.24 -22.39
C LYS A 139 -13.21 -16.10 -22.85
N VAL A 140 -12.82 -15.21 -21.94
CA VAL A 140 -11.81 -14.17 -22.18
C VAL A 140 -10.44 -14.82 -22.14
N ASP A 141 -9.72 -14.71 -23.25
CA ASP A 141 -8.37 -15.24 -23.39
C ASP A 141 -7.34 -14.28 -22.76
N PRO A 142 -6.57 -14.70 -21.74
CA PRO A 142 -5.57 -13.86 -21.08
C PRO A 142 -4.39 -13.46 -21.97
N THR A 143 -4.14 -14.18 -23.07
CA THR A 143 -2.99 -13.93 -23.97
C THR A 143 -3.24 -12.77 -24.95
N TYR A 144 -4.48 -12.25 -25.00
CA TYR A 144 -4.92 -11.26 -25.97
C TYR A 144 -3.99 -10.05 -26.08
N CYS A 145 -3.55 -9.46 -24.96
CA CYS A 145 -2.73 -8.24 -25.00
C CYS A 145 -1.33 -8.42 -25.58
N LYS A 146 -0.82 -9.65 -25.68
CA LYS A 146 0.46 -9.98 -26.30
C LYS A 146 0.32 -10.41 -27.76
N ALA A 147 -0.92 -10.55 -28.27
CA ALA A 147 -1.16 -10.95 -29.65
C ALA A 147 -0.77 -9.85 -30.64
N ARG A 148 -0.23 -10.26 -31.79
CA ARG A 148 0.06 -9.34 -32.90
C ARG A 148 -1.23 -8.77 -33.49
N PRO A 149 -1.33 -7.45 -33.73
CA PRO A 149 -2.53 -6.83 -34.27
C PRO A 149 -2.94 -7.43 -35.62
N MET A 150 -4.24 -7.67 -35.81
CA MET A 150 -4.81 -8.35 -36.99
C MET A 150 -4.42 -7.71 -38.34
N LYS A 151 -4.18 -6.39 -38.36
CA LYS A 151 -3.86 -5.64 -39.58
C LYS A 151 -2.37 -5.54 -39.89
N GLU A 152 -1.52 -6.12 -39.06
CA GLU A 152 -0.07 -6.14 -39.23
C GLU A 152 0.40 -7.47 -39.82
N ASP A 153 1.65 -7.51 -40.29
CA ASP A 153 2.21 -8.71 -40.91
C ASP A 153 2.37 -9.84 -39.87
N GLY A 154 1.75 -10.99 -40.14
CA GLY A 154 1.60 -12.07 -39.16
C GLY A 154 0.60 -11.79 -38.03
N GLY A 155 -0.36 -10.87 -38.24
CA GLY A 155 -1.43 -10.56 -37.30
C GLY A 155 -2.39 -11.72 -37.03
N VAL A 156 -2.91 -11.80 -35.80
CA VAL A 156 -3.84 -12.87 -35.40
C VAL A 156 -5.30 -12.46 -35.66
N PRO A 157 -6.14 -13.31 -36.27
CA PRO A 157 -7.56 -13.00 -36.47
C PRO A 157 -8.28 -12.68 -35.15
N GLY A 158 -8.95 -11.52 -35.11
CA GLY A 158 -9.67 -11.04 -33.93
C GLY A 158 -8.82 -10.30 -32.89
N ALA A 159 -7.50 -10.17 -33.10
CA ALA A 159 -6.61 -9.38 -32.24
C ALA A 159 -6.64 -7.89 -32.65
N TYR A 160 -7.37 -7.09 -31.90
CA TYR A 160 -7.39 -5.62 -31.99
C TYR A 160 -6.55 -5.05 -30.85
N THR A 161 -5.23 -5.18 -30.98
CA THR A 161 -4.23 -4.99 -29.90
C THR A 161 -3.22 -3.88 -30.19
N LYS A 162 -3.47 -3.02 -31.18
CA LYS A 162 -2.56 -1.92 -31.51
C LYS A 162 -2.31 -1.02 -30.31
N GLY A 163 -1.05 -0.95 -29.88
CA GLY A 163 -0.62 -0.17 -28.72
C GLY A 163 -0.69 -0.89 -27.37
N PHE A 164 -1.01 -2.20 -27.35
CA PHE A 164 -0.92 -3.03 -26.15
C PHE A 164 0.48 -3.63 -25.93
N GLU A 165 1.34 -3.62 -26.94
CA GLU A 165 2.70 -4.21 -26.92
C GLU A 165 3.60 -3.67 -25.80
N ASN A 166 3.50 -2.37 -25.51
CA ASN A 166 4.37 -1.67 -24.55
C ASN A 166 3.77 -1.55 -23.14
N LEU A 167 2.68 -2.28 -22.85
CA LEU A 167 2.03 -2.20 -21.54
C LEU A 167 2.79 -3.04 -20.51
N SER A 168 2.94 -2.49 -19.31
CA SER A 168 3.42 -3.24 -18.15
C SER A 168 2.41 -4.31 -17.78
N THR A 169 2.93 -5.49 -17.44
CA THR A 169 2.14 -6.67 -17.07
C THR A 169 2.31 -6.98 -15.58
N LEU A 170 1.34 -7.69 -15.00
CA LEU A 170 1.33 -7.98 -13.55
C LEU A 170 2.61 -8.65 -13.07
N VAL A 171 3.18 -9.48 -13.94
CA VAL A 171 4.48 -10.10 -13.76
C VAL A 171 5.34 -9.73 -14.98
N PRO A 172 6.56 -9.20 -14.79
CA PRO A 172 7.45 -8.93 -15.90
C PRO A 172 7.88 -10.23 -16.56
N HIS A 173 7.89 -10.23 -17.89
CA HIS A 173 8.40 -11.34 -18.68
C HIS A 173 9.92 -11.18 -18.82
N SER A 174 10.71 -12.16 -18.37
CA SER A 174 12.13 -12.22 -18.68
C SER A 174 12.34 -12.98 -19.99
N GLU A 175 13.24 -12.53 -20.86
CA GLU A 175 13.50 -13.19 -22.17
C GLU A 175 14.07 -14.62 -22.02
N GLU A 176 14.47 -15.01 -20.81
CA GLU A 176 14.92 -16.35 -20.43
C GLU A 176 13.77 -17.28 -20.00
N ASP A 177 12.56 -16.76 -19.79
CA ASP A 177 11.38 -17.52 -19.39
C ASP A 177 10.69 -18.23 -20.58
N SER A 178 9.96 -19.29 -20.25
CA SER A 178 9.24 -20.19 -21.16
C SER A 178 8.35 -19.50 -22.20
N VAL A 179 8.13 -20.20 -23.33
CA VAL A 179 7.26 -19.75 -24.43
C VAL A 179 5.88 -19.36 -23.90
N LEU A 180 5.51 -18.09 -24.03
CA LEU A 180 4.20 -17.61 -23.64
C LEU A 180 3.10 -18.33 -24.44
N PRO A 181 1.99 -18.72 -23.79
CA PRO A 181 0.85 -19.27 -24.49
C PRO A 181 0.35 -18.28 -25.55
N HIS A 182 0.04 -18.76 -26.74
CA HIS A 182 -0.54 -17.95 -27.81
C HIS A 182 -1.83 -18.58 -28.34
N SER A 183 -2.82 -17.76 -28.66
CA SER A 183 -4.05 -18.21 -29.30
C SER A 183 -3.97 -17.99 -30.82
N GLN A 184 -4.49 -18.94 -31.59
CA GLN A 184 -4.54 -18.83 -33.06
C GLN A 184 -5.66 -17.91 -33.55
N GLN A 185 -6.68 -17.69 -32.73
CA GLN A 185 -7.80 -16.81 -33.02
C GLN A 185 -8.44 -16.31 -31.73
N TYR A 186 -8.80 -15.03 -31.69
CA TYR A 186 -9.46 -14.43 -30.53
C TYR A 186 -10.97 -14.27 -30.71
N SER A 187 -11.70 -14.53 -29.63
CA SER A 187 -13.15 -14.35 -29.57
C SER A 187 -13.52 -12.87 -29.48
N PHE A 188 -14.72 -12.52 -29.94
CA PHE A 188 -15.27 -11.16 -29.73
C PHE A 188 -15.34 -10.78 -28.24
N ILE A 189 -15.57 -11.76 -27.37
CA ILE A 189 -15.64 -11.55 -25.91
C ILE A 189 -14.29 -11.02 -25.40
N SER A 190 -13.18 -11.62 -25.85
CA SER A 190 -11.84 -11.18 -25.48
C SER A 190 -11.56 -9.76 -25.99
N SER A 191 -11.83 -9.48 -27.26
CA SER A 191 -11.64 -8.14 -27.82
C SER A 191 -12.51 -7.11 -27.10
N CYS A 192 -13.78 -7.42 -26.84
CA CYS A 192 -14.69 -6.52 -26.14
C CYS A 192 -14.18 -6.24 -24.71
N PHE A 193 -13.76 -7.26 -23.97
CA PHE A 193 -13.28 -7.13 -22.59
C PHE A 193 -12.07 -6.18 -22.48
N PHE A 194 -11.02 -6.41 -23.26
CA PHE A 194 -9.81 -5.58 -23.19
C PHE A 194 -10.01 -4.18 -23.77
N LEU A 195 -10.81 -4.03 -24.82
CA LEU A 195 -11.16 -2.70 -25.35
C LEU A 195 -12.04 -1.91 -24.37
N THR A 196 -12.95 -2.57 -23.64
CA THR A 196 -13.74 -1.94 -22.57
C THR A 196 -12.80 -1.42 -21.47
N HIS A 197 -11.91 -2.27 -20.95
CA HIS A 197 -10.92 -1.86 -19.95
C HIS A 197 -10.06 -0.68 -20.42
N ARG A 198 -9.62 -0.70 -21.68
CA ARG A 198 -8.83 0.39 -22.26
C ARG A 198 -9.63 1.69 -22.41
N ALA A 199 -10.91 1.61 -22.75
CA ALA A 199 -11.81 2.76 -22.80
C ALA A 199 -12.04 3.37 -21.41
N LEU A 200 -12.20 2.54 -20.37
CA LEU A 200 -12.34 2.99 -18.99
C LEU A 200 -11.07 3.69 -18.49
N HIS A 201 -9.89 3.12 -18.75
CA HIS A 201 -8.59 3.68 -18.37
C HIS A 201 -8.36 5.06 -19.00
N LEU A 202 -8.61 5.23 -20.30
CA LEU A 202 -8.38 6.50 -21.00
C LEU A 202 -9.50 7.53 -20.80
N GLY A 203 -10.66 7.09 -20.32
CA GLY A 203 -11.87 7.88 -20.18
C GLY A 203 -12.23 8.16 -18.72
N MET A 204 -12.81 7.16 -18.08
CA MET A 204 -13.39 7.27 -16.74
C MET A 204 -12.33 7.51 -15.67
N GLN A 205 -11.22 6.78 -15.71
CA GLN A 205 -10.12 6.95 -14.74
C GLN A 205 -9.49 8.34 -14.84
N VAL A 206 -9.23 8.83 -16.05
CA VAL A 206 -8.72 10.21 -16.29
C VAL A 206 -9.68 11.26 -15.74
N ALA A 207 -10.98 11.07 -15.94
CA ALA A 207 -11.99 11.99 -15.44
C ALA A 207 -12.13 11.93 -13.90
N GLN A 208 -12.00 10.75 -13.28
CA GLN A 208 -11.96 10.57 -11.82
C GLN A 208 -10.75 11.27 -11.19
N GLN A 209 -9.56 11.11 -11.78
CA GLN A 209 -8.35 11.79 -11.32
C GLN A 209 -8.46 13.32 -11.45
N LYS A 210 -9.04 13.82 -12.55
CA LYS A 210 -9.35 15.26 -12.71
C LYS A 210 -10.31 15.75 -11.63
N LEU A 211 -11.36 14.98 -11.34
CA LEU A 211 -12.33 15.31 -10.30
C LEU A 211 -11.67 15.39 -8.91
N SER A 212 -10.83 14.40 -8.56
CA SER A 212 -10.08 14.38 -7.31
C SER A 212 -9.17 15.61 -7.15
N LYS A 213 -8.44 15.97 -8.21
CA LYS A 213 -7.59 17.18 -8.24
C LYS A 213 -8.39 18.46 -8.09
N LEU A 214 -9.52 18.59 -8.78
CA LEU A 214 -10.40 19.76 -8.67
C LEU A 214 -10.98 19.89 -7.25
N SER A 215 -11.39 18.77 -6.65
CA SER A 215 -11.88 18.72 -5.27
C SER A 215 -10.81 19.22 -4.30
N GLN A 216 -9.57 18.78 -4.49
CA GLN A 216 -8.42 19.19 -3.70
C GLN A 216 -8.07 20.67 -3.88
N GLU A 217 -8.03 21.16 -5.12
CA GLU A 217 -7.76 22.56 -5.42
C GLU A 217 -8.79 23.46 -4.74
N LEU A 218 -10.08 23.13 -4.86
CA LEU A 218 -11.16 23.84 -4.19
C LEU A 218 -11.06 23.78 -2.66
N GLY A 219 -10.70 22.62 -2.10
CA GLY A 219 -10.47 22.47 -0.67
C GLY A 219 -9.37 23.40 -0.14
N ARG A 220 -8.27 23.55 -0.89
CA ARG A 220 -7.16 24.46 -0.54
C ARG A 220 -7.58 25.93 -0.68
N LEU A 221 -8.34 26.25 -1.71
CA LEU A 221 -8.86 27.60 -1.91
C LEU A 221 -9.84 28.01 -0.80
N HIS A 222 -10.70 27.09 -0.33
CA HIS A 222 -11.64 27.35 0.77
C HIS A 222 -10.96 27.43 2.15
N GLN A 223 -9.81 26.77 2.36
CA GLN A 223 -9.06 26.85 3.63
C GLN A 223 -8.31 28.17 3.80
N ASN A 224 -7.98 28.86 2.70
CA ASN A 224 -7.43 30.20 2.76
C ASN A 224 -8.57 31.19 3.04
N GLU A 225 -8.73 31.61 4.30
CA GLU A 225 -9.79 32.53 4.77
C GLU A 225 -9.86 33.87 4.00
N SER A 226 -8.87 34.18 3.17
CA SER A 226 -8.83 35.34 2.28
C SER A 226 -9.12 34.97 0.81
N VAL A 227 -10.22 34.29 0.51
CA VAL A 227 -10.75 34.27 -0.87
C VAL A 227 -11.20 35.71 -1.17
N SER A 228 -10.30 36.52 -1.72
CA SER A 228 -10.62 37.88 -2.18
C SER A 228 -11.83 37.83 -3.12
N GLU A 229 -12.69 38.85 -3.10
CA GLU A 229 -13.84 38.99 -4.03
C GLU A 229 -13.43 38.78 -5.51
N VAL A 230 -12.16 39.05 -5.85
CA VAL A 230 -11.57 38.84 -7.18
C VAL A 230 -11.47 37.36 -7.57
N MET A 231 -11.34 36.44 -6.61
CA MET A 231 -11.13 35.01 -6.84
C MET A 231 -12.44 34.20 -6.76
N GLN A 232 -13.53 34.82 -6.31
CA GLN A 232 -14.86 34.23 -6.25
C GLN A 232 -15.39 33.72 -7.61
N PRO A 233 -15.30 34.45 -8.73
CA PRO A 233 -15.74 33.91 -10.03
C PRO A 233 -14.90 32.71 -10.49
N TYR A 234 -13.62 32.65 -10.11
CA TYR A 234 -12.75 31.50 -10.40
C TYR A 234 -13.21 30.27 -9.60
N VAL A 235 -13.47 30.42 -8.30
CA VAL A 235 -13.98 29.36 -7.43
C VAL A 235 -15.35 28.86 -7.90
N GLU A 236 -16.24 29.75 -8.32
CA GLU A 236 -17.56 29.39 -8.85
C GLU A 236 -17.45 28.57 -10.14
N ALA A 237 -16.59 28.98 -11.08
CA ALA A 237 -16.33 28.23 -12.31
C ALA A 237 -15.76 26.83 -12.03
N ARG A 238 -14.76 26.73 -11.14
CA ARG A 238 -14.17 25.45 -10.75
C ARG A 238 -15.15 24.54 -10.00
N THR A 239 -16.03 25.11 -9.18
CA THR A 239 -17.10 24.36 -8.51
C THR A 239 -18.12 23.83 -9.51
N ALA A 240 -18.45 24.61 -10.55
CA ALA A 240 -19.32 24.17 -11.63
C ALA A 240 -18.70 23.01 -12.42
N ASP A 241 -17.41 23.09 -12.74
CA ASP A 241 -16.65 22.01 -13.39
C ASP A 241 -16.67 20.73 -12.55
N LEU A 242 -16.42 20.84 -11.23
CA LEU A 242 -16.47 19.73 -10.28
C LEU A 242 -17.85 19.04 -10.29
N LEU A 243 -18.92 19.81 -10.15
CA LEU A 243 -20.29 19.28 -10.13
C LEU A 243 -20.67 18.62 -11.47
N SER A 244 -20.20 19.17 -12.59
CA SER A 244 -20.45 18.61 -13.92
C SER A 244 -19.75 17.28 -14.13
N LEU A 245 -18.46 17.20 -13.76
CA LEU A 245 -17.68 15.97 -13.81
C LEU A 245 -18.29 14.90 -12.89
N LYS A 246 -18.70 15.30 -11.68
CA LYS A 246 -19.38 14.41 -10.74
C LYS A 246 -20.68 13.85 -11.34
N ALA A 247 -21.55 14.72 -11.86
CA ALA A 247 -22.81 14.31 -12.45
C ALA A 247 -22.62 13.37 -13.66
N ALA A 248 -21.60 13.62 -14.49
CA ALA A 248 -21.31 12.79 -15.66
C ALA A 248 -20.73 11.41 -15.31
N LEU A 249 -19.92 11.31 -14.25
CA LEU A 249 -19.24 10.08 -13.83
C LEU A 249 -20.12 9.14 -13.03
N PHE A 250 -20.90 9.68 -12.10
CA PHE A 250 -21.61 8.88 -11.09
C PHE A 250 -23.09 8.71 -11.41
N GLU A 251 -23.42 8.53 -12.69
CA GLU A 251 -24.76 8.08 -13.06
C GLU A 251 -24.99 6.68 -12.45
N PRO A 252 -26.12 6.43 -11.75
CA PRO A 252 -26.33 5.20 -11.00
C PRO A 252 -26.14 3.91 -11.82
N HIS A 253 -26.71 3.83 -13.02
CA HIS A 253 -26.66 2.60 -13.82
C HIS A 253 -25.29 2.37 -14.47
N LEU A 254 -24.61 3.45 -14.88
CA LEU A 254 -23.22 3.42 -15.31
C LEU A 254 -22.31 2.90 -14.18
N THR A 255 -22.51 3.39 -12.97
CA THR A 255 -21.74 3.00 -11.78
C THR A 255 -21.97 1.54 -11.42
N GLU A 256 -23.23 1.08 -11.43
CA GLU A 256 -23.60 -0.32 -11.24
C GLU A 256 -22.95 -1.23 -12.30
N SER A 257 -23.05 -0.85 -13.58
CA SER A 257 -22.44 -1.60 -14.69
C SER A 257 -20.92 -1.65 -14.60
N LEU A 258 -20.28 -0.55 -14.17
CA LEU A 258 -18.85 -0.47 -13.92
C LEU A 258 -18.44 -1.43 -12.80
N LEU A 259 -19.10 -1.38 -11.64
CA LEU A 259 -18.79 -2.24 -10.50
C LEU A 259 -18.99 -3.72 -10.84
N GLN A 260 -20.06 -4.08 -11.54
CA GLN A 260 -20.31 -5.45 -11.99
C GLN A 260 -19.25 -5.95 -12.97
N PHE A 261 -18.82 -5.10 -13.92
CA PHE A 261 -17.75 -5.43 -14.86
C PHE A 261 -16.40 -5.62 -14.15
N LEU A 262 -16.10 -4.77 -13.17
CA LEU A 262 -14.88 -4.84 -12.37
C LEU A 262 -14.89 -6.06 -11.42
N GLY A 263 -16.02 -6.37 -10.76
CA GLY A 263 -16.16 -7.59 -9.95
C GLY A 263 -16.04 -8.89 -10.76
N SER A 264 -16.56 -8.89 -11.99
CA SER A 264 -16.31 -10.00 -12.92
C SER A 264 -14.85 -10.10 -13.35
N THR A 265 -14.16 -8.96 -13.48
CA THR A 265 -12.73 -8.91 -13.80
C THR A 265 -11.90 -9.50 -12.66
N THR A 266 -12.21 -9.15 -11.40
CA THR A 266 -11.50 -9.69 -10.24
C THR A 266 -11.68 -11.20 -10.13
N GLU A 267 -12.91 -11.70 -10.34
CA GLU A 267 -13.18 -13.13 -10.38
C GLU A 267 -12.39 -13.83 -11.50
N TRP A 268 -12.39 -13.28 -12.71
CA TRP A 268 -11.63 -13.83 -13.84
C TRP A 268 -10.12 -13.91 -13.55
N MET A 269 -9.54 -12.87 -12.95
CA MET A 269 -8.12 -12.87 -12.56
C MET A 269 -7.81 -13.91 -11.47
N VAL A 270 -8.69 -14.05 -10.47
CA VAL A 270 -8.57 -15.09 -9.44
C VAL A 270 -8.60 -16.46 -10.11
N GLN A 271 -9.57 -16.76 -10.96
CA GLN A 271 -9.69 -18.06 -11.63
C GLN A 271 -8.48 -18.38 -12.52
N ILE A 272 -7.89 -17.39 -13.18
CA ILE A 272 -6.63 -17.57 -13.91
C ILE A 272 -5.51 -17.97 -12.97
N SER A 273 -5.38 -17.31 -11.81
CA SER A 273 -4.35 -17.63 -10.82
C SER A 273 -4.57 -18.96 -10.07
N LEU A 274 -5.73 -19.61 -10.21
CA LEU A 274 -5.97 -20.96 -9.71
C LEU A 274 -5.54 -22.04 -10.70
N SER A 275 -5.30 -21.67 -11.96
CA SER A 275 -4.92 -22.64 -12.99
C SER A 275 -3.48 -23.12 -12.72
N PRO A 276 -3.19 -24.42 -12.84
CA PRO A 276 -1.83 -24.92 -12.65
C PRO A 276 -0.85 -24.29 -13.66
N THR A 277 0.34 -23.88 -13.21
CA THR A 277 1.40 -23.29 -14.08
C THR A 277 1.73 -24.16 -15.30
N ASN A 278 1.64 -25.49 -15.14
CA ASN A 278 1.93 -26.47 -16.19
C ASN A 278 0.83 -26.57 -17.27
N GLN A 279 -0.35 -25.97 -17.05
CA GLN A 279 -1.47 -26.01 -17.97
C GLN A 279 -1.53 -24.73 -18.82
N LEU A 280 -1.09 -24.83 -20.08
CA LEU A 280 -1.10 -23.71 -21.05
C LEU A 280 -2.49 -23.47 -21.70
N THR A 281 -3.56 -23.99 -21.11
CA THR A 281 -4.95 -23.75 -21.56
C THR A 281 -5.72 -22.93 -20.52
N PRO A 282 -6.48 -21.90 -20.93
CA PRO A 282 -7.24 -21.09 -19.99
C PRO A 282 -8.33 -21.91 -19.27
N PRO A 283 -8.68 -21.56 -18.03
CA PRO A 283 -9.69 -22.29 -17.25
C PRO A 283 -11.06 -22.22 -17.92
N THR A 284 -11.79 -23.34 -17.95
CA THR A 284 -13.13 -23.42 -18.55
C THR A 284 -14.26 -23.52 -17.52
N THR A 285 -13.93 -23.79 -16.26
CA THR A 285 -14.88 -24.00 -15.16
C THR A 285 -14.44 -23.21 -13.92
N LEU A 286 -15.40 -22.67 -13.18
CA LEU A 286 -15.13 -21.98 -11.91
C LEU A 286 -14.63 -22.99 -10.87
N GLN A 287 -13.52 -22.68 -10.24
CA GLN A 287 -12.96 -23.44 -9.14
C GLN A 287 -13.15 -22.68 -7.82
N GLU A 288 -13.40 -23.41 -6.74
CA GLU A 288 -13.40 -22.83 -5.39
C GLU A 288 -11.98 -22.47 -4.98
N VAL A 289 -11.78 -21.25 -4.47
CA VAL A 289 -10.49 -20.82 -3.95
C VAL A 289 -10.19 -21.59 -2.66
N LYS A 290 -9.23 -22.51 -2.71
CA LYS A 290 -8.68 -23.21 -1.54
C LYS A 290 -7.23 -22.81 -1.34
N LEU A 291 -6.86 -22.45 -0.11
CA LEU A 291 -5.50 -22.12 0.28
C LEU A 291 -4.86 -23.32 0.99
N PRO A 292 -3.55 -23.61 0.80
CA PRO A 292 -2.58 -22.86 -0.02
C PRO A 292 -2.87 -23.01 -1.52
N LEU A 293 -2.56 -21.96 -2.28
CA LEU A 293 -2.74 -21.96 -3.73
C LEU A 293 -1.69 -22.88 -4.39
N PRO A 294 -1.99 -23.51 -5.53
CA PRO A 294 -1.08 -24.45 -6.20
C PRO A 294 0.34 -23.88 -6.46
N ASP A 295 0.43 -22.57 -6.74
CA ASP A 295 1.68 -21.90 -7.12
C ASP A 295 2.57 -21.47 -5.93
N GLU A 296 2.19 -21.77 -4.68
CA GLU A 296 3.03 -21.39 -3.53
C GLU A 296 4.34 -22.20 -3.48
N GLU A 297 4.33 -23.43 -3.99
CA GLU A 297 5.48 -24.35 -4.00
C GLU A 297 6.37 -24.19 -5.26
N GLU A 298 5.84 -23.74 -6.39
CA GLU A 298 6.60 -23.57 -7.64
C GLU A 298 7.34 -22.21 -7.68
N GLU A 299 8.61 -22.21 -8.09
CA GLU A 299 9.43 -21.00 -8.18
C GLU A 299 9.09 -20.11 -9.39
N THR A 300 8.42 -20.67 -10.41
CA THR A 300 8.17 -20.01 -11.70
C THR A 300 6.88 -19.16 -11.69
N PRO A 301 6.90 -17.95 -12.27
CA PRO A 301 5.70 -17.11 -12.39
C PRO A 301 4.68 -17.69 -13.38
N HIS A 302 3.40 -17.57 -13.03
CA HIS A 302 2.31 -18.11 -13.83
C HIS A 302 2.24 -17.46 -15.24
N PRO A 303 2.29 -18.25 -16.34
CA PRO A 303 2.50 -17.74 -17.70
C PRO A 303 1.38 -16.81 -18.17
N PHE A 304 0.13 -17.06 -17.76
CA PHE A 304 -0.98 -16.17 -18.12
C PHE A 304 -0.93 -14.82 -17.41
N LEU A 305 -0.34 -14.71 -16.21
CA LEU A 305 -0.23 -13.43 -15.50
C LEU A 305 0.79 -12.50 -16.17
N GLN A 306 1.77 -13.06 -16.87
CA GLN A 306 2.74 -12.32 -17.69
C GLN A 306 2.10 -11.68 -18.94
N CYS A 307 0.89 -12.09 -19.32
CA CYS A 307 0.14 -11.51 -20.43
C CYS A 307 -0.87 -10.44 -20.00
N ILE A 308 -1.22 -10.39 -18.71
CA ILE A 308 -2.24 -9.48 -18.19
C ILE A 308 -1.63 -8.11 -17.86
N PRO A 309 -2.15 -7.02 -18.45
CA PRO A 309 -1.65 -5.68 -18.15
C PRO A 309 -2.01 -5.18 -16.74
N GLU A 310 -1.14 -4.36 -16.18
CA GLU A 310 -1.31 -3.74 -14.85
C GLU A 310 -2.51 -2.80 -14.75
N PHE A 311 -2.84 -2.10 -15.84
CA PHE A 311 -3.89 -1.08 -15.83
C PHE A 311 -5.30 -1.63 -15.53
N LEU A 312 -5.52 -2.95 -15.65
CA LEU A 312 -6.77 -3.59 -15.23
C LEU A 312 -6.98 -3.44 -13.71
N VAL A 313 -5.89 -3.54 -12.95
CA VAL A 313 -5.90 -3.37 -11.48
C VAL A 313 -6.04 -1.89 -11.14
N GLU A 314 -5.36 -1.00 -11.86
CA GLU A 314 -5.49 0.46 -11.64
C GLU A 314 -6.93 0.95 -11.86
N ASN A 315 -7.59 0.45 -12.91
CA ASN A 315 -9.00 0.73 -13.20
C ASN A 315 -9.89 0.32 -12.02
N LEU A 316 -9.63 -0.86 -11.44
CA LEU A 316 -10.35 -1.39 -10.29
C LEU A 316 -10.16 -0.47 -9.07
N THR A 317 -8.92 -0.16 -8.72
CA THR A 317 -8.60 0.59 -7.49
C THR A 317 -9.12 2.02 -7.54
N GLU A 318 -8.95 2.72 -8.66
CA GLU A 318 -9.43 4.10 -8.82
C GLU A 318 -10.96 4.16 -8.83
N ALA A 319 -11.62 3.23 -9.52
CA ALA A 319 -13.07 3.21 -9.59
C ALA A 319 -13.71 2.95 -8.22
N ILE A 320 -13.24 1.96 -7.48
CA ILE A 320 -13.80 1.64 -6.15
C ILE A 320 -13.56 2.80 -5.18
N SER A 321 -12.35 3.40 -5.18
CA SER A 321 -12.05 4.58 -4.36
C SER A 321 -12.96 5.77 -4.69
N SER A 322 -13.15 6.04 -5.98
CA SER A 322 -14.01 7.12 -6.46
C SER A 322 -15.48 6.91 -6.07
N VAL A 323 -16.02 5.70 -6.25
CA VAL A 323 -17.42 5.39 -5.91
C VAL A 323 -17.64 5.52 -4.40
N ARG A 324 -16.70 5.05 -3.59
CA ARG A 324 -16.75 5.18 -2.13
C ARG A 324 -16.82 6.65 -1.69
N HIS A 325 -15.97 7.49 -2.26
CA HIS A 325 -15.87 8.90 -1.86
C HIS A 325 -17.07 9.74 -2.31
N TYR A 326 -17.54 9.56 -3.54
CA TYR A 326 -18.56 10.44 -4.12
C TYR A 326 -19.99 9.88 -4.09
N THR A 327 -20.14 8.57 -3.95
CA THR A 327 -21.45 7.89 -4.08
C THR A 327 -21.55 6.64 -3.22
N ALA A 328 -21.16 6.75 -1.94
CA ALA A 328 -21.27 5.67 -0.95
C ALA A 328 -22.66 5.00 -0.97
N GLY A 329 -23.76 5.78 -1.04
CA GLY A 329 -25.13 5.25 -1.10
C GLY A 329 -25.47 4.33 -2.28
N LEU A 330 -24.68 4.35 -3.38
CA LEU A 330 -24.85 3.38 -4.47
C LEU A 330 -24.18 2.04 -4.17
N LEU A 331 -23.10 1.99 -3.38
CA LEU A 331 -22.61 0.73 -2.81
C LEU A 331 -23.68 0.14 -1.89
N ASP A 332 -24.38 0.98 -1.12
CA ASP A 332 -25.46 0.57 -0.22
C ASP A 332 -26.66 -0.04 -0.98
N ALA A 333 -27.04 0.58 -2.10
CA ALA A 333 -28.15 0.13 -2.93
C ALA A 333 -27.78 -1.04 -3.85
N ALA A 334 -26.51 -1.13 -4.26
CA ALA A 334 -26.02 -2.19 -5.14
C ALA A 334 -26.00 -3.55 -4.47
N GLY A 335 -25.96 -3.64 -3.12
CA GLY A 335 -26.43 -4.78 -2.29
C GLY A 335 -25.91 -6.20 -2.60
N ASP A 336 -25.12 -6.37 -3.64
CA ASP A 336 -24.67 -7.64 -4.15
C ASP A 336 -23.44 -8.03 -3.36
N SER A 337 -23.69 -8.79 -2.29
CA SER A 337 -22.70 -9.56 -1.52
C SER A 337 -21.63 -10.22 -2.42
N ALA A 338 -21.99 -10.56 -3.66
CA ALA A 338 -21.10 -11.10 -4.67
C ALA A 338 -19.90 -10.19 -5.02
N ILE A 339 -20.09 -8.89 -5.27
CA ILE A 339 -19.01 -7.99 -5.70
C ILE A 339 -17.99 -7.81 -4.56
N LEU A 340 -18.47 -7.61 -3.33
CA LEU A 340 -17.61 -7.47 -2.16
C LEU A 340 -16.85 -8.77 -1.86
N SER A 341 -17.50 -9.92 -2.02
CA SER A 341 -16.89 -11.25 -1.90
C SER A 341 -15.78 -11.48 -2.94
N GLN A 342 -16.06 -11.13 -4.20
CA GLN A 342 -15.08 -11.22 -5.31
C GLN A 342 -13.88 -10.31 -5.08
N LEU A 343 -14.13 -9.08 -4.63
CA LEU A 343 -13.06 -8.13 -4.31
C LEU A 343 -12.19 -8.65 -3.16
N MET A 344 -12.81 -9.21 -2.10
CA MET A 344 -12.05 -9.76 -0.98
C MET A 344 -11.20 -10.96 -1.40
N SER A 345 -11.75 -11.87 -2.20
CA SER A 345 -11.00 -13.00 -2.76
C SER A 345 -9.81 -12.53 -3.58
N PHE A 346 -10.01 -11.52 -4.44
CA PHE A 346 -8.95 -10.93 -5.24
C PHE A 346 -7.85 -10.27 -4.39
N ILE A 347 -8.23 -9.51 -3.35
CA ILE A 347 -7.27 -8.91 -2.41
C ILE A 347 -6.44 -10.01 -1.73
N VAL A 348 -7.06 -11.06 -1.19
CA VAL A 348 -6.32 -12.14 -0.51
C VAL A 348 -5.34 -12.84 -1.47
N VAL A 349 -5.73 -13.09 -2.71
CA VAL A 349 -4.92 -13.82 -3.69
C VAL A 349 -3.73 -12.98 -4.20
N PHE A 350 -3.96 -11.71 -4.58
CA PHE A 350 -2.96 -10.88 -5.27
C PHE A 350 -2.18 -9.95 -4.35
N MET A 351 -2.78 -9.44 -3.27
CA MET A 351 -2.14 -8.42 -2.42
C MET A 351 -0.86 -8.98 -1.78
N GLY A 352 -0.91 -10.21 -1.25
CA GLY A 352 0.19 -10.83 -0.50
C GLY A 352 1.29 -11.50 -1.33
N SER A 353 1.15 -11.61 -2.66
CA SER A 353 2.08 -12.40 -3.48
C SER A 353 2.80 -11.56 -4.53
N SER A 354 4.11 -11.37 -4.34
CA SER A 354 4.97 -10.73 -5.35
C SER A 354 5.14 -11.56 -6.62
N LYS A 355 4.87 -12.87 -6.55
CA LYS A 355 4.89 -13.78 -7.71
C LYS A 355 3.71 -13.55 -8.66
N ARG A 356 2.55 -13.15 -8.12
CA ARG A 356 1.32 -12.90 -8.91
C ARG A 356 1.19 -11.44 -9.34
N MET A 357 1.75 -10.53 -8.54
CA MET A 357 1.82 -9.11 -8.86
C MET A 357 3.13 -8.54 -8.35
N SER A 358 4.08 -8.35 -9.27
CA SER A 358 5.43 -7.92 -8.92
C SER A 358 5.45 -6.45 -8.49
N ASN A 359 4.61 -5.61 -9.11
CA ASN A 359 4.55 -4.19 -8.83
C ASN A 359 4.07 -3.91 -7.39
N PRO A 360 4.94 -3.34 -6.52
CA PRO A 360 4.59 -3.04 -5.13
C PRO A 360 3.54 -1.93 -5.01
N HIS A 361 3.46 -1.00 -5.98
CA HIS A 361 2.50 0.11 -5.94
C HIS A 361 1.07 -0.39 -6.06
N LEU A 362 0.83 -1.30 -7.00
CA LEU A 362 -0.50 -1.90 -7.19
C LEU A 362 -0.90 -2.72 -5.96
N ARG A 363 0.04 -3.44 -5.35
CA ARG A 363 -0.20 -4.18 -4.09
C ARG A 363 -0.55 -3.25 -2.94
N ALA A 364 0.08 -2.07 -2.86
CA ALA A 364 -0.27 -1.04 -1.89
C ALA A 364 -1.66 -0.44 -2.16
N GLN A 365 -2.01 -0.17 -3.41
CA GLN A 365 -3.35 0.32 -3.78
C GLN A 365 -4.45 -0.69 -3.44
N LEU A 366 -4.19 -2.00 -3.58
CA LEU A 366 -5.13 -3.04 -3.11
C LEU A 366 -5.30 -3.03 -1.59
N ALA A 367 -4.25 -2.74 -0.83
CA ALA A 367 -4.38 -2.56 0.61
C ALA A 367 -5.27 -1.35 0.95
N SER A 368 -5.26 -0.30 0.14
CA SER A 368 -6.23 0.81 0.27
C SER A 368 -7.65 0.38 -0.09
N CYS A 369 -7.85 -0.48 -1.10
CA CYS A 369 -9.19 -1.02 -1.39
C CYS A 369 -9.78 -1.86 -0.26
N LEU A 370 -8.94 -2.48 0.58
CA LEU A 370 -9.40 -3.24 1.76
C LEU A 370 -10.08 -2.35 2.80
N GLU A 371 -9.70 -1.07 2.89
CA GLU A 371 -10.38 -0.10 3.75
C GLU A 371 -11.84 0.11 3.31
N ILE A 372 -12.09 0.10 2.00
CA ILE A 372 -13.42 0.30 1.44
C ILE A 372 -14.36 -0.84 1.85
N LEU A 373 -13.81 -2.02 2.14
CA LEU A 373 -14.54 -3.16 2.67
C LEU A 373 -14.88 -3.03 4.16
N LEU A 374 -14.22 -2.14 4.92
CA LEU A 374 -14.50 -1.94 6.34
C LEU A 374 -15.86 -1.25 6.57
N PRO A 375 -16.58 -1.63 7.64
CA PRO A 375 -17.78 -0.91 8.05
C PRO A 375 -17.42 0.51 8.53
N GLU A 376 -18.22 1.51 8.13
CA GLU A 376 -18.06 2.87 8.68
C GLU A 376 -18.28 2.86 10.19
N SER A 377 -17.44 3.62 10.90
CA SER A 377 -17.57 3.82 12.34
C SER A 377 -18.98 4.27 12.72
N LYS A 378 -19.44 3.79 13.89
CA LYS A 378 -20.80 3.75 14.47
C LYS A 378 -21.58 5.08 14.55
N ASN A 379 -21.09 6.18 13.98
CA ASN A 379 -21.70 7.52 14.02
C ASN A 379 -22.51 7.87 12.76
N SER A 380 -22.34 7.13 11.66
CA SER A 380 -23.26 7.18 10.50
C SER A 380 -24.43 6.22 10.78
N SER A 381 -25.66 6.73 10.79
CA SER A 381 -26.90 5.97 11.05
C SER A 381 -26.86 4.54 10.50
N GLY A 382 -26.97 3.56 11.40
CA GLY A 382 -26.85 2.13 11.10
C GLY A 382 -27.74 1.68 9.95
N GLY A 383 -27.10 1.31 8.83
CA GLY A 383 -27.74 0.72 7.66
C GLY A 383 -27.40 -0.77 7.49
N LEU A 384 -28.12 -1.43 6.57
CA LEU A 384 -27.95 -2.85 6.18
C LEU A 384 -26.50 -3.22 5.79
N LEU A 385 -25.67 -2.27 5.35
CA LEU A 385 -24.28 -2.52 4.96
C LEU A 385 -23.33 -2.85 6.10
N ILE A 386 -23.49 -2.24 7.28
CA ILE A 386 -22.61 -2.56 8.42
C ILE A 386 -22.74 -4.06 8.73
N GLY A 387 -23.96 -4.58 8.69
CA GLY A 387 -24.22 -6.02 8.81
C GLY A 387 -23.61 -6.86 7.69
N LEU A 388 -23.69 -6.42 6.42
CA LEU A 388 -23.12 -7.17 5.28
C LEU A 388 -21.58 -7.15 5.27
N GLN A 389 -20.96 -6.04 5.62
CA GLN A 389 -19.49 -5.91 5.72
C GLN A 389 -18.96 -6.68 6.91
N GLU A 390 -19.61 -6.60 8.08
CA GLU A 390 -19.28 -7.44 9.23
C GLU A 390 -19.45 -8.93 8.90
N GLN A 391 -20.54 -9.30 8.19
CA GLN A 391 -20.76 -10.65 7.71
C GLN A 391 -19.70 -11.09 6.71
N LEU A 392 -19.18 -10.22 5.85
CA LEU A 392 -18.11 -10.55 4.91
C LEU A 392 -16.86 -11.04 5.65
N PHE A 393 -16.39 -10.30 6.65
CA PHE A 393 -15.21 -10.70 7.44
C PHE A 393 -15.49 -11.94 8.30
N GLN A 394 -16.72 -12.19 8.72
CA GLN A 394 -17.06 -13.35 9.54
C GLN A 394 -17.33 -14.64 8.74
N SER A 395 -18.00 -14.55 7.60
CA SER A 395 -18.56 -15.69 6.86
C SER A 395 -17.77 -16.11 5.63
N HIS A 396 -16.95 -15.22 5.06
CA HIS A 396 -16.22 -15.54 3.84
C HIS A 396 -15.12 -16.60 4.08
N PRO A 397 -14.97 -17.60 3.19
CA PRO A 397 -14.02 -18.70 3.37
C PRO A 397 -12.55 -18.26 3.56
N LEU A 398 -12.14 -17.20 2.86
CA LEU A 398 -10.76 -16.70 2.87
C LEU A 398 -10.48 -15.61 3.92
N SER A 399 -11.44 -15.25 4.78
CA SER A 399 -11.25 -14.12 5.70
C SER A 399 -10.07 -14.32 6.66
N SER A 400 -9.85 -15.54 7.15
CA SER A 400 -8.71 -15.88 8.01
C SER A 400 -7.35 -15.65 7.37
N GLN A 401 -7.27 -15.68 6.04
CA GLN A 401 -6.03 -15.56 5.27
C GLN A 401 -5.68 -14.10 4.96
N LEU A 402 -6.58 -13.18 5.26
CA LEU A 402 -6.35 -11.75 5.18
C LEU A 402 -5.21 -11.30 6.10
N VAL A 403 -5.09 -11.91 7.29
CA VAL A 403 -4.04 -11.58 8.27
C VAL A 403 -2.63 -11.87 7.74
N PRO A 404 -2.29 -13.12 7.32
CA PRO A 404 -1.01 -13.41 6.67
C PRO A 404 -0.73 -12.50 5.45
N THR A 405 -1.76 -12.26 4.63
CA THR A 405 -1.65 -11.44 3.41
C THR A 405 -1.28 -10.00 3.74
N LEU A 406 -1.96 -9.39 4.73
CA LEU A 406 -1.68 -8.03 5.19
C LEU A 406 -0.25 -7.90 5.73
N LEU A 407 0.20 -8.88 6.53
CA LEU A 407 1.56 -8.91 7.07
C LEU A 407 2.62 -9.07 5.96
N ASN A 408 2.34 -9.89 4.94
CA ASN A 408 3.25 -10.05 3.81
C ASN A 408 3.40 -8.75 3.01
N VAL A 409 2.32 -8.02 2.78
CA VAL A 409 2.37 -6.69 2.14
C VAL A 409 3.15 -5.70 2.99
N PHE A 410 3.02 -5.76 4.32
CA PHE A 410 3.80 -4.93 5.23
C PHE A 410 5.29 -5.17 5.08
N VAL A 411 5.70 -6.43 5.01
CA VAL A 411 7.10 -6.82 4.92
C VAL A 411 7.69 -6.64 3.51
N SER A 412 6.90 -6.88 2.46
CA SER A 412 7.38 -6.90 1.08
C SER A 412 7.54 -5.53 0.44
N ILE A 413 6.76 -4.52 0.85
CA ILE A 413 6.89 -3.14 0.35
C ILE A 413 8.22 -2.51 0.80
N GLU A 414 8.80 -2.94 1.92
CA GLU A 414 10.06 -2.41 2.43
C GLU A 414 11.30 -2.93 1.67
N MET A 415 11.22 -4.14 1.11
CA MET A 415 12.36 -4.80 0.46
C MET A 415 12.62 -4.31 -0.98
N THR A 416 11.76 -3.48 -1.56
CA THR A 416 11.89 -2.94 -2.93
C THR A 416 12.88 -1.75 -3.04
N GLY A 417 14.02 -1.86 -2.36
CA GLY A 417 15.06 -0.83 -2.22
C GLY A 417 15.85 -0.48 -3.49
N GLN A 418 15.21 -0.01 -4.54
CA GLN A 418 15.89 0.65 -5.66
C GLN A 418 15.73 2.18 -5.55
N ASN A 419 16.82 2.88 -5.20
CA ASN A 419 17.17 4.28 -5.49
C ASN A 419 16.09 5.36 -5.47
N VAL A 420 15.19 5.32 -4.49
CA VAL A 420 14.22 6.39 -4.25
C VAL A 420 14.41 6.88 -2.80
N ALA A 421 14.57 8.19 -2.63
CA ALA A 421 14.99 8.82 -1.36
C ALA A 421 14.08 8.36 -0.20
N PHE A 422 14.62 8.30 1.02
CA PHE A 422 13.88 7.83 2.20
C PHE A 422 12.53 8.58 2.42
N GLU A 423 12.44 9.84 2.00
CA GLU A 423 11.22 10.66 2.00
C GLU A 423 10.17 10.19 0.97
N GLU A 424 10.61 9.67 -0.17
CA GLU A 424 9.78 9.03 -1.19
C GLU A 424 9.53 7.54 -0.90
N LYS A 425 10.25 6.91 0.04
CA LYS A 425 9.89 5.57 0.56
C LYS A 425 8.56 5.59 1.32
N PHE A 426 8.33 6.64 2.10
CA PHE A 426 6.98 6.97 2.61
C PHE A 426 6.04 7.43 1.49
N GLY A 427 6.57 7.81 0.33
CA GLY A 427 5.84 8.01 -0.92
C GLY A 427 5.20 6.73 -1.49
N TYR A 428 5.70 5.53 -1.20
CA TYR A 428 4.99 4.27 -1.53
C TYR A 428 3.83 3.95 -0.58
N ARG A 429 3.85 4.58 0.59
CA ARG A 429 2.74 4.73 1.54
C ARG A 429 1.77 5.87 1.13
N ARG A 430 2.23 6.81 0.27
CA ARG A 430 1.38 7.78 -0.44
C ARG A 430 0.94 7.32 -1.84
N PRO A 431 -0.30 6.86 -2.06
CA PRO A 431 -1.07 7.38 -3.16
C PRO A 431 -1.56 8.77 -2.74
N ILE A 432 -0.96 9.78 -3.36
CA ILE A 432 -1.57 11.09 -3.60
C ILE A 432 -1.54 12.05 -2.40
N ILE A 433 -0.53 12.92 -2.48
CA ILE A 433 -0.43 14.22 -1.82
C ILE A 433 -1.79 14.93 -1.74
N LEU A 434 -2.17 15.27 -0.49
CA LEU A 434 -2.90 16.47 -0.03
C LEU A 434 -4.46 16.48 0.12
N THR A 435 -5.16 15.35 0.17
CA THR A 435 -6.52 15.33 0.82
C THR A 435 -6.89 14.04 1.55
N ASN A 436 -6.14 12.95 1.38
CA ASN A 436 -6.36 11.74 2.16
C ASN A 436 -5.26 11.59 3.23
N PHE A 437 -5.39 12.33 4.33
CA PHE A 437 -4.76 11.97 5.62
C PHE A 437 -5.12 10.54 6.06
N HIS A 438 -6.08 9.93 5.37
CA HIS A 438 -6.73 8.67 5.62
C HIS A 438 -5.85 7.48 5.12
N THR A 439 -5.10 7.59 4.00
CA THR A 439 -4.49 6.43 3.28
C THR A 439 -3.46 5.59 4.07
N ASP A 440 -2.62 6.23 4.89
CA ASP A 440 -1.62 5.54 5.70
C ASP A 440 -2.15 5.06 7.06
N ILE A 441 -3.21 5.68 7.55
CA ILE A 441 -3.91 5.31 8.80
C ILE A 441 -4.63 3.97 8.61
N PHE A 442 -5.05 3.66 7.38
CA PHE A 442 -5.90 2.50 7.11
C PHE A 442 -5.28 1.15 7.36
N ARG A 443 -3.98 0.97 7.15
CA ARG A 443 -3.34 -0.32 7.47
C ARG A 443 -3.49 -0.63 8.95
N TYR A 444 -3.40 0.41 9.77
CA TYR A 444 -3.52 0.35 11.21
C TYR A 444 -4.99 0.21 11.63
N GLU A 445 -5.93 0.88 10.97
CA GLU A 445 -7.38 0.74 11.21
C GLU A 445 -7.93 -0.62 10.81
N VAL A 446 -7.57 -1.12 9.61
CA VAL A 446 -7.88 -2.49 9.18
C VAL A 446 -7.33 -3.46 10.21
N MET A 447 -6.07 -3.34 10.62
CA MET A 447 -5.51 -4.26 11.59
C MET A 447 -6.18 -4.15 12.97
N LYS A 448 -6.54 -2.95 13.43
CA LYS A 448 -7.32 -2.74 14.66
C LYS A 448 -8.67 -3.47 14.57
N TYR A 449 -9.39 -3.31 13.45
CA TYR A 449 -10.67 -3.97 13.22
C TYR A 449 -10.55 -5.50 13.16
N LEU A 450 -9.57 -6.01 12.42
CA LEU A 450 -9.30 -7.46 12.38
C LEU A 450 -8.90 -8.00 13.76
N TRP A 451 -8.27 -7.19 14.60
CA TRP A 451 -7.92 -7.59 15.97
C TRP A 451 -9.14 -7.79 16.88
N GLU A 452 -10.20 -7.00 16.67
CA GLU A 452 -11.46 -7.13 17.41
C GLU A 452 -12.13 -8.48 17.15
N LEU A 453 -11.98 -9.01 15.93
CA LEU A 453 -12.55 -10.30 15.51
C LEU A 453 -11.75 -11.50 16.07
N PRO A 454 -12.37 -12.39 16.89
CA PRO A 454 -11.66 -13.50 17.54
C PRO A 454 -10.95 -14.46 16.57
N ARG A 455 -11.57 -14.79 15.43
CA ARG A 455 -11.00 -15.69 14.41
C ARG A 455 -9.69 -15.16 13.82
N HIS A 456 -9.60 -13.86 13.61
CA HIS A 456 -8.43 -13.23 12.99
C HIS A 456 -7.33 -13.01 14.03
N ARG A 457 -7.71 -12.66 15.27
CA ARG A 457 -6.79 -12.61 16.41
C ARG A 457 -6.09 -13.95 16.66
N GLN A 458 -6.83 -15.06 16.61
CA GLN A 458 -6.25 -16.40 16.71
C GLN A 458 -5.18 -16.62 15.63
N ARG A 459 -5.42 -16.16 14.39
CA ARG A 459 -4.44 -16.29 13.30
C ARG A 459 -3.17 -15.48 13.55
N PHE A 460 -3.28 -14.28 14.14
CA PHE A 460 -2.10 -13.52 14.59
C PHE A 460 -1.30 -14.30 15.63
N THR A 461 -1.97 -14.89 16.63
CA THR A 461 -1.31 -15.71 17.66
C THR A 461 -0.64 -16.95 17.05
N GLU A 462 -1.28 -17.64 16.11
CA GLU A 462 -0.69 -18.80 15.42
C GLU A 462 0.59 -18.43 14.66
N LEU A 463 0.58 -17.33 13.89
CA LEU A 463 1.76 -16.85 13.17
C LEU A 463 2.88 -16.42 14.13
N ALA A 464 2.51 -15.86 15.28
CA ALA A 464 3.46 -15.49 16.30
C ALA A 464 4.12 -16.70 16.96
N THR A 465 3.34 -17.72 17.33
CA THR A 465 3.86 -18.98 17.86
C THR A 465 4.77 -19.68 16.86
N GLN A 466 4.38 -19.71 15.57
CA GLN A 466 5.24 -20.23 14.50
C GLN A 466 6.56 -19.46 14.37
N ALA A 467 6.54 -18.14 14.58
CA ALA A 467 7.74 -17.33 14.55
C ALA A 467 8.64 -17.57 15.77
N LEU A 468 8.06 -17.70 16.97
CA LEU A 468 8.78 -18.04 18.20
C LEU A 468 9.53 -19.37 18.06
N SER A 469 8.90 -20.40 17.48
CA SER A 469 9.54 -21.71 17.29
C SER A 469 10.61 -21.73 16.19
N ASN A 470 10.61 -20.76 15.27
CA ASN A 470 11.50 -20.74 14.11
C ASN A 470 12.39 -19.48 14.06
N MET A 471 12.72 -18.89 15.21
CA MET A 471 13.53 -17.66 15.28
C MET A 471 14.94 -17.81 14.69
N GLU A 472 15.52 -19.00 14.75
CA GLU A 472 16.88 -19.30 14.26
C GLU A 472 16.90 -19.89 12.83
N SER A 473 15.75 -19.92 12.15
CA SER A 473 15.65 -20.37 10.76
C SER A 473 16.48 -19.51 9.82
N ALA A 474 17.13 -20.13 8.83
CA ALA A 474 17.86 -19.44 7.76
C ALA A 474 17.00 -18.42 7.00
N ARG A 475 15.68 -18.60 6.96
CA ARG A 475 14.72 -17.60 6.49
C ARG A 475 13.88 -17.12 7.67
N PRO A 476 13.99 -15.83 8.09
CA PRO A 476 13.25 -15.34 9.23
C PRO A 476 11.73 -15.40 8.99
N PRO A 477 10.95 -15.92 9.94
CA PRO A 477 9.50 -16.02 9.83
C PRO A 477 8.83 -14.68 9.51
N LEU A 478 7.72 -14.72 8.77
CA LEU A 478 7.00 -13.52 8.33
C LEU A 478 6.66 -12.57 9.50
N PHE A 479 6.16 -13.12 10.61
CA PHE A 479 5.79 -12.35 11.78
C PHE A 479 7.00 -11.70 12.46
N LEU A 480 8.15 -12.37 12.50
CA LEU A 480 9.40 -11.81 13.04
C LEU A 480 9.90 -10.63 12.20
N ARG A 481 9.82 -10.73 10.87
CA ARG A 481 10.14 -9.62 9.96
C ARG A 481 9.19 -8.45 10.17
N PHE A 482 7.88 -8.73 10.30
CA PHE A 482 6.87 -7.72 10.58
C PHE A 482 7.15 -6.95 11.88
N VAL A 483 7.40 -7.66 13.00
CA VAL A 483 7.67 -7.00 14.28
C VAL A 483 8.96 -6.18 14.25
N ASN A 484 10.01 -6.68 13.60
CA ASN A 484 11.24 -5.92 13.41
C ASN A 484 11.02 -4.61 12.66
N LEU A 485 10.22 -4.65 11.58
CA LEU A 485 9.86 -3.45 10.82
C LEU A 485 8.96 -2.52 11.62
N LEU A 486 8.01 -3.06 12.39
CA LEU A 486 7.14 -2.25 13.23
C LEU A 486 7.90 -1.49 14.31
N ILE A 487 8.92 -2.10 14.92
CA ILE A 487 9.82 -1.44 15.87
C ILE A 487 10.64 -0.34 15.17
N ASN A 488 11.18 -0.61 13.98
CA ASN A 488 11.91 0.40 13.21
C ASN A 488 11.03 1.59 12.83
N ASP A 489 9.81 1.33 12.37
CA ASP A 489 8.82 2.35 12.05
C ASP A 489 8.46 3.17 13.29
N ALA A 490 8.26 2.53 14.44
CA ALA A 490 7.97 3.21 15.70
C ALA A 490 9.11 4.16 16.09
N ILE A 491 10.37 3.69 16.01
CA ILE A 491 11.56 4.51 16.28
C ILE A 491 11.60 5.71 15.32
N TYR A 492 11.51 5.47 14.02
CA TYR A 492 11.63 6.53 13.03
C TYR A 492 10.48 7.55 13.13
N LEU A 493 9.23 7.10 13.17
CA LEU A 493 8.06 7.98 13.13
C LEU A 493 7.94 8.87 14.36
N LEU A 494 8.22 8.31 15.53
CA LEU A 494 8.20 9.08 16.77
C LEU A 494 9.38 10.05 16.83
N ASP A 495 10.58 9.64 16.43
CA ASP A 495 11.76 10.52 16.46
C ASP A 495 11.61 11.70 15.50
N GLU A 496 11.19 11.44 14.25
CA GLU A 496 10.88 12.50 13.28
C GLU A 496 9.74 13.40 13.77
N GLY A 497 8.67 12.82 14.31
CA GLY A 497 7.56 13.57 14.89
C GLY A 497 8.05 14.55 15.96
N LEU A 498 8.85 14.07 16.92
CA LEU A 498 9.43 14.89 17.99
C LEU A 498 10.43 15.93 17.46
N SER A 499 11.24 15.57 16.46
CA SER A 499 12.17 16.48 15.77
C SER A 499 11.43 17.64 15.10
N TYR A 500 10.39 17.34 14.32
CA TYR A 500 9.56 18.38 13.69
C TYR A 500 8.84 19.24 14.72
N MET A 501 8.38 18.69 15.86
CA MET A 501 7.80 19.50 16.93
C MET A 501 8.82 20.47 17.54
N SER A 502 10.08 20.06 17.69
CA SER A 502 11.16 20.94 18.15
C SER A 502 11.45 22.05 17.12
N GLN A 503 11.57 21.69 15.84
CA GLN A 503 11.81 22.65 14.76
C GLN A 503 10.65 23.64 14.57
N LEU A 504 9.40 23.16 14.70
CA LEU A 504 8.20 24.00 14.69
C LEU A 504 8.22 25.02 15.83
N ARG A 505 8.68 24.61 17.02
CA ARG A 505 8.80 25.51 18.17
C ARG A 505 9.81 26.62 17.90
N GLU A 506 10.98 26.27 17.36
CA GLU A 506 12.02 27.23 17.01
C GLU A 506 11.54 28.20 15.94
N SER A 507 10.96 27.68 14.86
CA SER A 507 10.37 28.49 13.79
C SER A 507 9.23 29.41 14.28
N GLN A 508 8.37 28.94 15.19
CA GLN A 508 7.35 29.78 15.83
C GLN A 508 7.97 30.89 16.67
N LYS A 509 9.06 30.60 17.38
CA LYS A 509 9.76 31.60 18.20
C LYS A 509 10.41 32.67 17.34
N GLU A 510 11.05 32.31 16.23
CA GLU A 510 11.61 33.26 15.26
C GLU A 510 10.52 34.14 14.63
N ARG A 511 9.38 33.53 14.28
CA ARG A 511 8.22 34.23 13.72
C ARG A 511 7.63 35.23 14.70
N ASP A 512 7.35 34.80 15.93
CA ASP A 512 6.76 35.64 16.98
C ASP A 512 7.75 36.68 17.53
N GLY A 513 9.06 36.40 17.44
CA GLY A 513 10.14 37.30 17.82
C GLY A 513 10.39 38.45 16.85
N GLY A 514 9.67 38.50 15.72
CA GLY A 514 9.81 39.54 14.70
C GLY A 514 11.05 39.37 13.80
N GLU A 515 11.78 38.25 13.91
CA GLU A 515 12.95 37.99 13.07
C GLU A 515 12.56 37.89 11.59
N TRP A 516 11.34 37.43 11.32
CA TRP A 516 10.78 37.32 9.97
C TRP A 516 10.43 38.66 9.33
N ASP A 517 10.23 39.72 10.12
CA ASP A 517 9.93 41.05 9.60
C ASP A 517 11.18 41.75 9.05
N SER A 518 12.38 41.27 9.43
CA SER A 518 13.66 41.73 8.87
C SER A 518 14.01 41.14 7.50
N LEU A 519 13.25 40.11 7.06
CA LEU A 519 13.51 39.38 5.82
C LEU A 519 12.86 40.05 4.60
N THR A 520 13.41 39.80 3.42
CA THR A 520 12.78 40.24 2.16
C THR A 520 11.44 39.53 1.94
N PRO A 521 10.47 40.14 1.21
CA PRO A 521 9.17 39.53 0.93
C PRO A 521 9.25 38.13 0.32
N ALA A 522 10.22 37.88 -0.58
CA ALA A 522 10.42 36.56 -1.20
C ALA A 522 10.96 35.51 -0.20
N GLN A 523 11.88 35.91 0.69
CA GLN A 523 12.40 35.02 1.74
C GLN A 523 11.32 34.72 2.79
N ARG A 524 10.49 35.71 3.12
CA ARG A 524 9.35 35.53 4.02
C ARG A 524 8.34 34.53 3.47
N GLU A 525 8.02 34.64 2.17
CA GLU A 525 7.11 33.69 1.51
C GLU A 525 7.70 32.27 1.47
N SER A 526 9.01 32.14 1.19
CA SER A 526 9.70 30.85 1.22
C SER A 526 9.71 30.21 2.63
N ARG A 527 9.98 31.00 3.67
CA ARG A 527 9.93 30.58 5.08
C ARG A 527 8.51 30.16 5.49
N GLU A 528 7.48 30.90 5.08
CA GLU A 528 6.09 30.52 5.35
C GLU A 528 5.72 29.19 4.65
N ARG A 529 6.11 29.00 3.37
CA ARG A 529 5.89 27.70 2.69
C ARG A 529 6.61 26.55 3.40
N SER A 530 7.85 26.77 3.83
CA SER A 530 8.60 25.77 4.60
C SER A 530 7.92 25.44 5.93
N PHE A 531 7.42 26.45 6.65
CA PHE A 531 6.67 26.28 7.88
C PHE A 531 5.36 25.49 7.68
N GLN A 532 4.61 25.78 6.61
CA GLN A 532 3.39 25.04 6.26
C GLN A 532 3.71 23.58 5.88
N ASN A 533 4.78 23.34 5.12
CA ASN A 533 5.23 21.98 4.81
C ASN A 533 5.63 21.22 6.07
N MET A 534 6.36 21.86 6.99
CA MET A 534 6.76 21.27 8.26
C MET A 534 5.54 20.96 9.16
N MET A 535 4.51 21.82 9.16
CA MET A 535 3.26 21.55 9.87
C MET A 535 2.57 20.28 9.36
N LEU A 536 2.50 20.10 8.04
CA LEU A 536 1.91 18.92 7.42
C LEU A 536 2.69 17.64 7.77
N LEU A 537 4.03 17.70 7.70
CA LEU A 537 4.90 16.58 8.04
C LEU A 537 4.81 16.21 9.53
N ALA A 538 4.85 17.19 10.43
CA ALA A 538 4.70 16.95 11.87
C ALA A 538 3.39 16.24 12.19
N ARG A 539 2.27 16.72 11.63
CA ARG A 539 0.96 16.10 11.81
C ARG A 539 0.94 14.65 11.32
N PHE A 540 1.52 14.39 10.15
CA PHE A 540 1.63 13.06 9.59
C PHE A 540 2.41 12.10 10.50
N HIS A 541 3.61 12.48 10.92
CA HIS A 541 4.47 11.65 11.77
C HIS A 541 3.83 11.38 13.14
N ASN A 542 3.24 12.40 13.77
CA ASN A 542 2.59 12.25 15.08
C ASN A 542 1.39 11.30 15.02
N ASN A 543 0.54 11.45 14.00
CA ASN A 543 -0.62 10.58 13.83
C ASN A 543 -0.19 9.13 13.60
N LEU A 544 0.73 8.90 12.66
CA LEU A 544 1.16 7.55 12.29
C LEU A 544 1.96 6.88 13.42
N GLY A 545 2.78 7.65 14.15
CA GLY A 545 3.49 7.20 15.34
C GLY A 545 2.53 6.73 16.43
N SER A 546 1.46 7.49 16.71
CA SER A 546 0.42 7.09 17.66
C SER A 546 -0.27 5.78 17.25
N HIS A 547 -0.64 5.64 15.97
CA HIS A 547 -1.24 4.40 15.45
C HIS A 547 -0.30 3.20 15.58
N THR A 548 0.99 3.41 15.35
CA THR A 548 2.02 2.37 15.44
C THR A 548 2.18 1.87 16.88
N ILE A 549 2.26 2.78 17.85
CA ILE A 549 2.33 2.42 19.27
C ILE A 549 1.05 1.71 19.72
N GLN A 550 -0.11 2.14 19.24
CA GLN A 550 -1.39 1.47 19.53
C GLN A 550 -1.44 0.01 19.06
N ILE A 551 -0.79 -0.34 17.95
CA ILE A 551 -0.64 -1.75 17.56
C ILE A 551 0.34 -2.46 18.49
N LEU A 552 1.49 -1.83 18.80
CA LEU A 552 2.48 -2.43 19.70
C LEU A 552 1.87 -2.76 21.06
N ILE A 553 1.00 -1.91 21.62
CA ILE A 553 0.23 -2.19 22.84
C ILE A 553 -0.61 -3.46 22.70
N ARG A 554 -1.33 -3.63 21.57
CA ARG A 554 -2.17 -4.82 21.31
C ARG A 554 -1.33 -6.09 21.16
N LEU A 555 -0.21 -6.00 20.46
CA LEU A 555 0.70 -7.12 20.23
C LEU A 555 1.40 -7.56 21.53
N THR A 556 1.90 -6.60 22.31
CA THR A 556 2.61 -6.87 23.58
C THR A 556 1.68 -7.46 24.63
N LYS A 557 0.38 -7.13 24.59
CA LYS A 557 -0.63 -7.73 25.46
C LYS A 557 -0.85 -9.22 25.20
N GLU A 558 -0.99 -9.61 23.94
CA GLU A 558 -1.36 -10.98 23.54
C GLU A 558 -0.13 -11.89 23.43
N ILE A 559 1.01 -11.37 22.95
CA ILE A 559 2.24 -12.14 22.71
C ILE A 559 3.45 -11.42 23.34
N PRO A 560 3.52 -11.28 24.68
CA PRO A 560 4.65 -10.63 25.35
C PRO A 560 5.96 -11.36 25.10
N GLN A 561 5.91 -12.70 25.01
CA GLN A 561 7.09 -13.58 24.88
C GLN A 561 8.00 -13.22 23.69
N MET A 562 7.41 -12.75 22.58
CA MET A 562 8.17 -12.39 21.39
C MET A 562 9.03 -11.14 21.60
N PHE A 563 8.50 -10.15 22.33
CA PHE A 563 9.19 -8.90 22.60
C PHE A 563 10.23 -9.04 23.71
N THR A 564 10.09 -10.05 24.56
CA THR A 564 11.04 -10.38 25.62
C THR A 564 12.15 -11.37 25.19
N HIS A 565 12.13 -11.81 23.93
CA HIS A 565 13.16 -12.69 23.37
C HIS A 565 14.49 -11.94 23.21
N SER A 566 15.61 -12.63 23.42
CA SER A 566 16.97 -12.07 23.39
C SER A 566 17.31 -11.27 22.13
N THR A 567 16.68 -11.60 21.00
CA THR A 567 16.90 -10.91 19.72
C THR A 567 16.25 -9.53 19.62
N LEU A 568 15.18 -9.26 20.40
CA LEU A 568 14.37 -8.04 20.28
C LEU A 568 14.32 -7.22 21.57
N VAL A 569 14.57 -7.84 22.72
CA VAL A 569 14.38 -7.25 24.04
C VAL A 569 15.20 -5.98 24.25
N ASP A 570 16.47 -5.97 23.87
CA ASP A 570 17.35 -4.80 24.01
C ASP A 570 16.89 -3.62 23.15
N ARG A 571 16.45 -3.92 21.92
CA ARG A 571 15.94 -2.89 20.99
C ARG A 571 14.62 -2.31 21.48
N MET A 572 13.75 -3.15 22.02
CA MET A 572 12.48 -2.71 22.61
C MET A 572 12.73 -1.83 23.85
N ALA A 573 13.59 -2.28 24.77
CA ALA A 573 13.95 -1.52 25.96
C ALA A 573 14.58 -0.17 25.62
N ALA A 574 15.57 -0.12 24.73
CA ALA A 574 16.21 1.11 24.30
C ALA A 574 15.23 2.09 23.64
N MET A 575 14.32 1.60 22.79
CA MET A 575 13.28 2.42 22.17
C MET A 575 12.34 3.04 23.22
N LEU A 576 11.81 2.21 24.12
CA LEU A 576 10.86 2.68 25.13
C LEU A 576 11.53 3.66 26.11
N ASN A 577 12.77 3.40 26.51
CA ASN A 577 13.53 4.28 27.40
C ASN A 577 13.80 5.63 26.73
N TYR A 578 14.25 5.63 25.48
CA TYR A 578 14.55 6.85 24.72
C TYR A 578 13.34 7.78 24.60
N PHE A 579 12.18 7.25 24.20
CA PHE A 579 10.98 8.05 24.05
C PHE A 579 10.41 8.50 25.39
N LEU A 580 10.39 7.62 26.40
CA LEU A 580 9.93 8.01 27.73
C LEU A 580 10.81 9.13 28.29
N TYR A 581 12.14 9.01 28.21
CA TYR A 581 13.08 10.03 28.65
C TYR A 581 12.89 11.35 27.91
N THR A 582 12.65 11.31 26.60
CA THR A 582 12.44 12.53 25.80
C THR A 582 11.13 13.25 26.17
N LEU A 583 10.08 12.49 26.51
CA LEU A 583 8.76 13.02 26.85
C LEU A 583 8.63 13.50 28.29
N VAL A 584 9.25 12.83 29.27
CA VAL A 584 9.13 13.16 30.71
C VAL A 584 10.37 13.85 31.28
N GLY A 585 11.50 13.74 30.61
CA GLY A 585 12.78 14.30 31.06
C GLY A 585 12.95 15.79 30.76
N PRO A 586 14.19 16.31 30.74
CA PRO A 586 14.46 17.75 30.59
C PRO A 586 14.05 18.29 29.21
N LYS A 587 14.09 17.44 28.18
CA LYS A 587 13.73 17.78 26.80
C LYS A 587 12.23 18.04 26.60
N GLN A 588 11.36 17.66 27.53
CA GLN A 588 9.91 17.86 27.43
C GLN A 588 9.52 19.32 27.15
N ARG A 589 10.28 20.28 27.71
CA ARG A 589 10.02 21.72 27.52
C ARG A 589 10.22 22.13 26.07
N ASN A 590 11.09 21.43 25.33
CA ASN A 590 11.40 21.71 23.93
C ASN A 590 10.30 21.29 22.96
N LEU A 591 9.35 20.48 23.41
CA LEU A 591 8.25 19.97 22.62
C LEU A 591 6.97 20.81 22.80
N LYS A 592 6.99 21.84 23.66
CA LYS A 592 5.82 22.67 23.94
C LYS A 592 5.61 23.73 22.86
N VAL A 593 4.79 23.38 21.87
CA VAL A 593 4.36 24.21 20.73
C VAL A 593 2.96 24.81 20.99
N ARG A 594 2.65 25.99 20.43
CA ARG A 594 1.28 26.55 20.49
C ARG A 594 0.33 25.75 19.59
N TYR A 595 -0.91 25.50 20.05
CA TYR A 595 -1.94 24.75 19.33
C TYR A 595 -1.53 23.29 18.99
N MET A 596 -1.08 22.52 20.00
CA MET A 596 -0.63 21.12 19.81
C MET A 596 -1.65 20.22 19.10
N GLU A 597 -2.94 20.48 19.30
CA GLU A 597 -4.04 19.75 18.66
C GLU A 597 -4.00 19.81 17.13
N LYS A 598 -3.54 20.93 16.54
CA LYS A 598 -3.41 21.09 15.08
C LYS A 598 -2.39 20.13 14.47
N TYR A 599 -1.41 19.71 15.26
CA TYR A 599 -0.36 18.78 14.85
C TYR A 599 -0.64 17.34 15.29
N GLU A 600 -1.84 17.09 15.83
CA GLU A 600 -2.25 15.81 16.43
C GLU A 600 -1.25 15.29 17.47
N PHE A 601 -0.53 16.22 18.13
CA PHE A 601 0.48 15.90 19.11
C PHE A 601 -0.14 15.86 20.51
N ARG A 602 -0.29 14.65 21.06
CA ARG A 602 -0.85 14.40 22.39
C ARG A 602 0.18 13.70 23.28
N PRO A 603 1.14 14.45 23.86
CA PRO A 603 2.25 13.86 24.61
C PRO A 603 1.77 13.07 25.84
N GLY A 604 0.68 13.50 26.48
CA GLY A 604 0.10 12.77 27.62
C GLY A 604 -0.47 11.39 27.25
N GLU A 605 -1.15 11.29 26.10
CA GLU A 605 -1.63 10.00 25.58
C GLU A 605 -0.45 9.12 25.15
N MET A 606 0.56 9.71 24.49
CA MET A 606 1.78 8.98 24.09
C MET A 606 2.55 8.41 25.29
N VAL A 607 2.67 9.16 26.40
CA VAL A 607 3.27 8.64 27.64
C VAL A 607 2.41 7.51 28.22
N SER A 608 1.08 7.66 28.26
CA SER A 608 0.18 6.59 28.69
C SER A 608 0.35 5.32 27.88
N ASP A 609 0.46 5.47 26.57
CA ASP A 609 0.60 4.38 25.62
C ASP A 609 1.93 3.64 25.81
N ILE A 610 3.05 4.38 25.92
CA ILE A 610 4.38 3.81 26.19
C ILE A 610 4.41 3.10 27.55
N CYS A 611 3.85 3.71 28.59
CA CYS A 611 3.78 3.11 29.93
C CYS A 611 2.95 1.81 29.92
N THR A 612 1.90 1.72 29.12
CA THR A 612 1.11 0.48 28.97
C THR A 612 1.93 -0.65 28.35
N ILE A 613 2.87 -0.35 27.45
CA ILE A 613 3.79 -1.38 26.92
C ILE A 613 4.70 -1.92 28.03
N TYR A 614 5.21 -1.05 28.90
CA TYR A 614 6.01 -1.51 30.05
C TYR A 614 5.23 -2.46 30.96
N THR A 615 3.96 -2.15 31.26
CA THR A 615 3.13 -3.00 32.14
C THR A 615 2.76 -4.34 31.50
N HIS A 616 2.83 -4.48 30.17
CA HIS A 616 2.67 -5.78 29.52
C HIS A 616 3.93 -6.66 29.59
N LEU A 617 5.13 -6.06 29.67
CA LEU A 617 6.40 -6.77 29.50
C LEU A 617 7.19 -6.97 30.80
N PHE A 618 6.91 -6.21 31.86
CA PHE A 618 7.70 -6.23 33.11
C PHE A 618 7.70 -7.57 33.86
N ALA A 619 6.72 -8.44 33.61
CA ALA A 619 6.65 -9.76 34.22
C ALA A 619 7.83 -10.66 33.83
N ASN A 620 8.52 -10.37 32.71
CA ASN A 620 9.70 -11.11 32.28
C ASN A 620 10.98 -10.43 32.77
N SER A 621 11.83 -11.18 33.48
CA SER A 621 13.10 -10.69 34.02
C SER A 621 14.05 -10.21 32.92
N SER A 622 14.06 -10.83 31.73
CA SER A 622 14.93 -10.43 30.62
C SER A 622 14.68 -8.99 30.18
N PHE A 623 13.41 -8.56 30.18
CA PHE A 623 13.05 -7.19 29.82
C PHE A 623 13.46 -6.20 30.90
N CYS A 624 13.24 -6.52 32.17
CA CYS A 624 13.67 -5.67 33.28
C CYS A 624 15.20 -5.45 33.29
N LEU A 625 15.97 -6.50 32.99
CA LEU A 625 17.44 -6.42 32.86
C LEU A 625 17.86 -5.55 31.66
N ALA A 626 17.22 -5.72 30.49
CA ALA A 626 17.49 -4.91 29.31
C ALA A 626 17.18 -3.42 29.54
N VAL A 627 16.10 -3.12 30.28
CA VAL A 627 15.73 -1.74 30.64
C VAL A 627 16.75 -1.11 31.58
N SER A 628 17.23 -1.83 32.60
CA SER A 628 18.24 -1.31 33.53
C SER A 628 19.62 -1.17 32.90
N SER A 629 19.94 -2.02 31.93
CA SER A 629 21.24 -2.04 31.25
C SER A 629 21.42 -0.91 30.22
N ASP A 630 20.33 -0.24 29.83
CA ASP A 630 20.39 0.88 28.88
C ASP A 630 20.91 2.17 29.54
N GLY A 631 22.24 2.30 29.59
CA GLY A 631 22.92 3.47 30.14
C GLY A 631 22.71 4.80 29.39
N ARG A 632 22.00 4.81 28.25
CA ARG A 632 21.78 6.04 27.46
C ARG A 632 20.58 6.84 27.92
N SER A 633 19.49 6.15 28.26
CA SER A 633 18.18 6.79 28.49
C SER A 633 17.56 6.41 29.83
N TYR A 634 17.94 5.26 30.42
CA TYR A 634 17.45 4.87 31.74
C TYR A 634 18.00 5.77 32.84
N THR A 635 17.11 6.25 33.71
CA THR A 635 17.49 6.90 34.97
C THR A 635 16.57 6.40 36.09
N PRO A 636 17.04 6.27 37.35
CA PRO A 636 16.21 5.79 38.45
C PRO A 636 14.94 6.62 38.70
N GLN A 637 14.94 7.89 38.27
CA GLN A 637 13.83 8.83 38.43
C GLN A 637 12.84 8.78 37.25
N LEU A 638 13.17 8.09 36.16
CA LEU A 638 12.38 8.09 34.92
C LEU A 638 10.94 7.64 35.16
N PHE A 639 10.75 6.53 35.88
CA PHE A 639 9.42 5.99 36.16
C PHE A 639 8.64 6.86 37.14
N SER A 640 9.29 7.46 38.15
CA SER A 640 8.61 8.42 39.04
C SER A 640 8.10 9.66 38.27
N GLN A 641 8.91 10.19 37.35
CA GLN A 641 8.52 11.32 36.50
C GLN A 641 7.38 10.94 35.55
N ALA A 642 7.41 9.72 35.01
CA ALA A 642 6.32 9.19 34.20
C ALA A 642 5.01 9.06 35.00
N SER A 643 5.05 8.50 36.22
CA SER A 643 3.88 8.41 37.11
C SER A 643 3.28 9.78 37.41
N ASP A 644 4.11 10.81 37.66
CA ASP A 644 3.63 12.18 37.86
C ASP A 644 2.85 12.72 36.64
N VAL A 645 3.35 12.44 35.42
CA VAL A 645 2.67 12.83 34.18
C VAL A 645 1.37 12.06 34.01
N LEU A 646 1.35 10.75 34.26
CA LEU A 646 0.14 9.91 34.17
C LEU A 646 -0.96 10.37 35.14
N CYS A 647 -0.60 10.74 36.38
CA CYS A 647 -1.52 11.32 37.34
C CYS A 647 -2.16 12.62 36.83
N ARG A 648 -1.37 13.51 36.20
CA ARG A 648 -1.87 14.76 35.61
C ARG A 648 -2.80 14.53 34.42
N VAL A 649 -2.60 13.46 33.67
CA VAL A 649 -3.42 13.07 32.51
C VAL A 649 -4.69 12.32 32.93
N GLY A 650 -4.84 12.00 34.23
CA GLY A 650 -6.01 11.29 34.76
C GLY A 650 -5.95 9.77 34.56
N ARG A 651 -4.73 9.20 34.49
CA ARG A 651 -4.46 7.75 34.37
C ARG A 651 -3.81 7.21 35.66
N GLY A 652 -4.46 7.43 36.80
CA GLY A 652 -3.93 7.08 38.13
C GLY A 652 -3.61 5.59 38.32
N LEU A 653 -4.47 4.69 37.83
CA LEU A 653 -4.23 3.24 37.93
C LEU A 653 -2.93 2.80 37.24
N LEU A 654 -2.70 3.30 36.02
CA LEU A 654 -1.47 3.01 35.29
C LEU A 654 -0.23 3.60 35.99
N ALA A 655 -0.39 4.71 36.72
CA ALA A 655 0.70 5.30 37.48
C ALA A 655 1.13 4.42 38.67
N GLU A 656 0.21 3.68 39.28
CA GLU A 656 0.48 2.69 40.33
C GLU A 656 1.20 1.47 39.74
N GLU A 657 0.68 0.91 38.63
CA GLU A 657 1.34 -0.20 37.92
C GLU A 657 2.78 0.17 37.50
N MET A 658 3.02 1.42 37.06
CA MET A 658 4.36 1.88 36.71
C MET A 658 5.33 1.97 37.89
N GLN A 659 4.83 2.13 39.12
CA GLN A 659 5.70 2.04 40.31
C GLN A 659 6.16 0.59 40.52
N GLU A 660 5.28 -0.38 40.31
CA GLU A 660 5.65 -1.80 40.36
C GLU A 660 6.68 -2.17 39.30
N VAL A 661 6.51 -1.68 38.07
CA VAL A 661 7.52 -1.81 37.00
C VAL A 661 8.86 -1.24 37.45
N GLY A 662 8.86 -0.03 38.03
CA GLY A 662 10.07 0.61 38.52
C GLY A 662 10.79 -0.22 39.59
N LEU A 663 10.05 -0.83 40.52
CA LEU A 663 10.60 -1.72 41.54
C LEU A 663 11.20 -2.99 40.93
N ALA A 664 10.52 -3.60 39.96
CA ALA A 664 11.00 -4.80 39.28
C ALA A 664 12.29 -4.54 38.49
N VAL A 665 12.38 -3.41 37.79
CA VAL A 665 13.58 -3.01 37.04
C VAL A 665 14.76 -2.73 37.99
N VAL A 666 14.52 -2.04 39.11
CA VAL A 666 15.58 -1.79 40.12
C VAL A 666 16.05 -3.10 40.76
N ALA A 667 15.13 -4.03 41.04
CA ALA A 667 15.49 -5.34 41.58
C ALA A 667 16.33 -6.15 40.59
N ALA A 668 15.95 -6.16 39.30
CA ALA A 668 16.70 -6.85 38.25
C ALA A 668 18.10 -6.24 38.07
N GLY A 669 18.22 -4.91 38.03
CA GLY A 669 19.52 -4.24 37.92
C GLY A 669 20.43 -4.48 39.13
N LYS A 670 19.87 -4.57 40.34
CA LYS A 670 20.63 -4.94 41.54
C LYS A 670 21.09 -6.39 41.51
N ALA A 671 20.20 -7.32 41.13
CA ALA A 671 20.56 -8.73 41.00
C ALA A 671 21.68 -8.93 39.97
N GLN A 672 21.65 -8.19 38.86
CA GLN A 672 22.73 -8.25 37.88
C GLN A 672 24.04 -7.63 38.40
N ALA A 673 23.98 -6.52 39.14
CA ALA A 673 25.17 -5.94 39.76
C ALA A 673 25.77 -6.89 40.81
N GLU A 674 24.92 -7.55 41.62
CA GLU A 674 25.34 -8.58 42.56
C GLU A 674 25.95 -9.79 41.85
N ASP A 675 25.35 -10.26 40.75
CA ASP A 675 25.89 -11.34 39.92
C ASP A 675 27.23 -10.96 39.27
N GLU A 676 27.40 -9.70 38.83
CA GLU A 676 28.65 -9.17 38.29
C GLU A 676 29.74 -9.04 39.36
N ASP A 677 29.38 -8.58 40.57
CA ASP A 677 30.28 -8.50 41.72
C ASP A 677 30.72 -9.91 42.19
N ILE A 678 29.79 -10.88 42.24
CA ILE A 678 30.08 -12.28 42.56
C ILE A 678 30.95 -12.92 41.46
N ALA A 679 30.69 -12.62 40.19
CA ALA A 679 31.51 -13.09 39.08
C ALA A 679 32.92 -12.48 39.10
N ALA A 680 33.07 -11.23 39.55
CA ALA A 680 34.37 -10.59 39.74
C ALA A 680 35.18 -11.20 40.90
N GLU A 681 34.50 -11.78 41.90
CA GLU A 681 35.11 -12.50 43.02
C GLU A 681 35.27 -14.01 42.78
N ALA A 682 34.79 -14.54 41.64
CA ALA A 682 34.84 -15.96 41.34
C ALA A 682 36.28 -16.45 41.04
N PRO A 683 36.71 -17.61 41.59
CA PRO A 683 38.00 -18.20 41.27
C PRO A 683 38.18 -18.41 39.77
N GLU A 684 39.40 -18.18 39.25
CA GLU A 684 39.73 -18.24 37.80
C GLU A 684 39.32 -19.58 37.14
N GLU A 685 39.21 -20.66 37.91
CA GLU A 685 38.81 -21.99 37.46
C GLU A 685 37.32 -22.12 37.08
N PHE A 686 36.46 -21.21 37.54
CA PHE A 686 35.03 -21.16 37.19
C PHE A 686 34.70 -20.10 36.12
N LEU A 687 35.70 -19.32 35.71
CA LEU A 687 35.58 -18.30 34.68
C LEU A 687 35.97 -18.88 33.31
N ASP A 688 35.24 -18.49 32.27
CA ASP A 688 35.58 -18.87 30.90
C ASP A 688 36.95 -18.28 30.53
N PRO A 689 37.91 -19.08 30.02
CA PRO A 689 39.27 -18.62 29.74
C PRO A 689 39.40 -17.52 28.68
N ILE A 690 38.34 -17.22 27.92
CA ILE A 690 38.33 -16.23 26.84
C ILE A 690 37.47 -15.03 27.22
N MET A 691 36.30 -15.29 27.81
CA MET A 691 35.31 -14.25 28.10
C MET A 691 35.33 -13.77 29.55
N SER A 692 36.09 -14.41 30.44
CA SER A 692 36.20 -14.08 31.88
C SER A 692 34.85 -13.95 32.59
N HIS A 693 33.85 -14.71 32.14
CA HIS A 693 32.51 -14.79 32.74
C HIS A 693 32.28 -16.18 33.36
N LEU A 694 31.39 -16.26 34.34
CA LEU A 694 31.05 -17.51 35.03
C LEU A 694 30.50 -18.59 34.06
N MET A 695 31.08 -19.80 34.10
CA MET A 695 30.69 -20.91 33.22
C MET A 695 29.39 -21.57 33.69
N THR A 696 28.34 -21.53 32.86
CA THR A 696 27.00 -22.09 33.17
C THR A 696 26.80 -23.54 32.69
N ASP A 697 27.57 -24.01 31.70
CA ASP A 697 27.51 -25.39 31.18
C ASP A 697 28.91 -25.87 30.72
N PRO A 698 29.78 -26.26 31.67
CA PRO A 698 31.19 -26.51 31.39
C PRO A 698 31.42 -27.92 30.78
N VAL A 699 32.04 -27.96 29.62
CA VAL A 699 32.41 -29.14 28.83
C VAL A 699 33.92 -29.24 28.69
N ILE A 700 34.48 -30.42 28.91
CA ILE A 700 35.93 -30.66 28.83
C ILE A 700 36.34 -30.89 27.38
N LEU A 701 37.27 -30.08 26.87
CA LEU A 701 37.84 -30.29 25.53
C LEU A 701 38.85 -31.46 25.54
N PRO A 702 38.74 -32.44 24.61
CA PRO A 702 39.57 -33.65 24.62
C PRO A 702 41.07 -33.41 24.33
N SER A 703 41.43 -32.29 23.71
CA SER A 703 42.82 -31.94 23.36
C SER A 703 43.56 -31.14 24.44
N SER A 704 42.86 -30.34 25.24
CA SER A 704 43.45 -29.40 26.20
C SER A 704 43.09 -29.68 27.66
N LYS A 705 42.15 -30.59 27.94
CA LYS A 705 41.65 -30.93 29.29
C LYS A 705 41.14 -29.73 30.12
N ILE A 706 40.82 -28.61 29.47
CA ILE A 706 40.26 -27.39 30.11
C ILE A 706 38.74 -27.40 29.91
N CYS A 707 37.99 -27.04 30.97
CA CYS A 707 36.53 -26.92 30.97
C CYS A 707 36.09 -25.61 30.28
N ARG A 708 35.07 -25.66 29.42
CA ARG A 708 34.54 -24.49 28.68
C ARG A 708 33.04 -24.56 28.42
N ARG A 709 32.36 -23.43 28.26
CA ARG A 709 30.90 -23.36 28.05
C ARG A 709 30.42 -24.03 26.73
N ALA A 710 29.39 -24.88 26.78
CA ALA A 710 28.83 -25.59 25.62
C ALA A 710 28.01 -24.70 24.64
N SER A 711 27.45 -23.58 25.12
CA SER A 711 26.29 -22.92 24.50
C SER A 711 26.54 -21.55 23.82
N HIS A 712 27.79 -21.20 23.48
CA HIS A 712 28.09 -19.95 22.75
C HIS A 712 28.65 -20.19 21.33
N PRO A 713 28.38 -19.29 20.35
CA PRO A 713 28.74 -19.48 18.94
C PRO A 713 30.23 -19.71 18.70
N CYS A 714 31.09 -19.22 19.58
CA CYS A 714 32.55 -19.39 19.52
C CYS A 714 32.99 -20.87 19.56
N PHE A 715 32.19 -21.77 20.12
CA PHE A 715 32.46 -23.21 20.11
C PHE A 715 32.23 -23.81 18.71
N HIS A 716 31.16 -23.39 18.03
CA HIS A 716 30.91 -23.77 16.63
C HIS A 716 31.92 -23.13 15.68
N THR A 717 32.30 -21.86 15.88
CA THR A 717 33.28 -21.20 15.00
C THR A 717 34.68 -21.80 15.12
N ASN A 718 35.14 -22.16 16.33
CA ASN A 718 36.45 -22.78 16.52
C ASN A 718 36.50 -24.26 16.09
N LEU A 719 35.41 -25.03 16.22
CA LEU A 719 35.33 -26.38 15.64
C LEU A 719 35.23 -26.36 14.11
N LEU A 720 34.57 -25.36 13.52
CA LEU A 720 34.55 -25.17 12.06
C LEU A 720 35.91 -24.77 11.51
N ILE A 721 36.65 -23.89 12.19
CA ILE A 721 38.01 -23.49 11.78
C ILE A 721 39.02 -24.64 11.99
N ALA A 722 38.93 -25.37 13.10
CA ALA A 722 39.77 -26.55 13.36
C ALA A 722 39.42 -27.74 12.43
N GLY A 723 38.15 -27.92 12.07
CA GLY A 723 37.69 -28.89 11.07
C GLY A 723 38.17 -28.55 9.67
N TYR A 724 38.16 -27.26 9.29
CA TYR A 724 38.73 -26.79 8.02
C TYR A 724 40.26 -26.97 7.94
N LEU A 725 40.98 -26.73 9.03
CA LEU A 725 42.43 -26.93 9.11
C LEU A 725 42.83 -28.41 9.16
N SER A 726 42.02 -29.27 9.78
CA SER A 726 42.20 -30.73 9.80
C SER A 726 41.92 -31.36 8.43
N ALA A 727 40.87 -30.89 7.73
CA ALA A 727 40.56 -31.33 6.37
C ALA A 727 41.64 -30.90 5.35
N HIS A 728 42.27 -29.74 5.54
CA HIS A 728 43.37 -29.30 4.67
C HIS A 728 44.72 -29.99 4.91
N HIS A 729 44.90 -30.68 6.04
CA HIS A 729 46.11 -31.47 6.31
C HIS A 729 46.00 -32.95 5.92
N LEU A 730 44.80 -33.43 5.56
CA LEU A 730 44.54 -34.83 5.15
C LEU A 730 44.44 -35.06 3.64
N VAL A 731 44.69 -34.03 2.80
CA VAL A 731 44.70 -34.15 1.31
C VAL A 731 46.10 -33.90 0.73
N LEU A 732 47.16 -34.24 1.46
CA LEU A 732 48.52 -34.36 0.91
C LEU A 732 48.95 -35.83 0.87
N GLN A 733 48.25 -36.62 0.05
CA GLN A 733 48.81 -37.82 -0.57
C GLN A 733 48.70 -37.66 -2.09
N SER A 734 49.80 -37.21 -2.67
CA SER A 734 50.30 -37.45 -4.03
C SER A 734 49.32 -37.87 -5.14
N PRO A 735 49.21 -37.08 -6.23
CA PRO A 735 49.03 -37.61 -7.56
C PRO A 735 50.34 -37.65 -8.34
N SER A 736 50.36 -38.57 -9.30
CA SER A 736 51.41 -38.97 -10.24
C SER A 736 51.93 -37.84 -11.15
N PRO A 737 53.12 -38.00 -11.77
CA PRO A 737 53.77 -36.97 -12.55
C PRO A 737 53.29 -37.01 -14.00
N ASP A 738 52.40 -36.11 -14.38
CA ASP A 738 52.23 -35.62 -15.75
C ASP A 738 51.48 -34.28 -15.64
N GLU A 739 51.83 -33.30 -16.48
CA GLU A 739 51.30 -31.92 -16.50
C GLU A 739 52.01 -30.88 -15.60
N MET A 740 53.34 -30.85 -15.65
CA MET A 740 54.08 -29.59 -15.58
C MET A 740 54.40 -29.15 -17.01
N MET A 741 53.69 -28.14 -17.53
CA MET A 741 54.17 -27.24 -18.58
C MET A 741 53.16 -26.09 -18.76
N CYS A 742 53.69 -24.87 -18.85
CA CYS A 742 53.03 -23.64 -19.34
C CYS A 742 52.24 -22.78 -18.34
N TYR A 743 52.98 -22.09 -17.45
CA TYR A 743 52.67 -20.69 -17.13
C TYR A 743 53.95 -19.84 -17.26
N SER A 744 54.10 -19.20 -18.42
CA SER A 744 55.04 -18.11 -18.70
C SER A 744 54.59 -17.39 -19.98
N ARG A 745 54.46 -16.04 -19.93
CA ARG A 745 53.96 -15.05 -20.92
C ARG A 745 52.48 -14.66 -20.66
N MET A 746 52.05 -13.41 -20.48
CA MET A 746 52.43 -12.05 -20.96
C MET A 746 51.97 -11.02 -19.90
N SER A 747 52.77 -10.05 -19.39
CA SER A 747 53.14 -8.71 -19.93
C SER A 747 51.95 -7.89 -20.49
N LEU A 748 51.41 -6.89 -19.79
CA LEU A 748 51.83 -5.46 -19.77
C LEU A 748 51.89 -4.78 -21.16
N THR A 749 50.90 -3.95 -21.46
CA THR A 749 50.90 -2.76 -22.38
C THR A 749 49.65 -1.93 -22.01
N SER A 750 49.68 -0.77 -21.34
CA SER A 750 49.97 0.60 -21.84
C SER A 750 49.46 0.90 -23.24
N ASP A 751 48.52 1.84 -23.38
CA ASP A 751 48.62 2.92 -24.36
C ASP A 751 47.70 4.11 -24.07
N PHE A 752 48.24 5.29 -24.35
CA PHE A 752 47.69 6.64 -24.21
C PHE A 752 47.57 7.25 -25.63
N SER A 753 46.61 8.16 -25.81
CA SER A 753 46.49 9.24 -26.83
C SER A 753 46.02 8.89 -28.26
N THR A 754 44.85 9.40 -28.65
CA THR A 754 44.70 10.69 -29.36
C THR A 754 43.31 11.28 -29.11
#